data_AF-A0A3M7MMH4-F1
#
_entry.id   AF-A0A3M7MMH4-F1
#
_cell.length_a   1.000
_cell.length_b   1.000
_cell.length_c   1.000
_cell.angle_alpha   90.00
_cell.angle_beta   90.00
_cell.angle_gamma   90.00
#
_symmetry.space_group_name_H-M   'P 1'
#
loop_
_entity.id
_entity.type
_entity.pdbx_description
1 polymer ?
#
loop_
_entity_poly.entity_id
_entity_poly.type
_entity_poly.pdbx_seq_one_letter_code
_entity_poly.pdbx_strand_id
1 'polypeptide(L)'
;MDTYTFATSRQIAFPVCVKIINLEGKQSPIPYSTLLKRPDIRHLGSVQNPASELYVTVQLWAESKPLGVHMQTPHLFFKHARIWNKWIELPVQVKDCPISTQVAITIWDLSPLPANSSINHSVPYGGTTISLFDQDGTLRKGRQKCKVYRRRAADGRAPSSTPHIPVPKRHRPDEAISGPSPEESELERLQALFKRHEMNEIPQVDWLDQLVFKKVGEKAREVDDQARKASMHRKSLRRKAQNRIEAANGHPNGVQDSDDVFASDDEIDEVERFTLYIDFPRWDFPVIFEDHEYEPSRLVREFLHSPSTSGVNPKPPPEVRYGPGIAAGNVVVDDEDHPVIRIFDPEQFQRENPCETKHRRLVRSERNAQPDTGIKPNAKLRDELNEVLSYGPTQELTAQEKDLLWTFRRHLSREKRALTKVVKATDWTSPKEARAMTDLIPTWAEIDVDAALELLGPTVDSPVVRAYAVDRLRKADDDELQLYLLQLVQALKFEKYQTEEDGLQPTSLARFLIDRASANFTLGNFLHWFLMVECEDTGPDATSAAKRKLFARVEYYFMLALEKSHPEQRKTLLAQAEMITILTKASKDIRFDRANRPMKIEKLKKFLADPKNDLLNLPAPLPLPLDPSVVVTGIEPDSALVFKSSLSPLLLIFKTTTNKHYPVIFKTGDDLRQDQLVIQIITLINSLLLADNLDLKLTPYRILATSPTSGFVQFISPSIALSAISSSRTHRGSILSYLRSHNPDPDAPYGVRKEVLDTYIKSLAGYCVITYILGVGDRHLDNLLLTPTGRFFHIDFGFILGRDPKPFAPLIKLCKEMVEGLGGTSSPQYTQFRQFCFTAFTTLRKSSGLVLNLFSLMVESSIQDIRLVEEQGVGQGGAVAKVRERFHLDVSEEEAVRIFDQVLGDSVNAVFGVVIDRLHEFVQGWRA
;
A
#
# COMPACT_ATOMS: atom_id res chain seq x y z
N MET A 1 -24.47 33.28 -25.64
CA MET A 1 -23.03 32.95 -25.67
C MET A 1 -22.88 31.87 -26.70
N ASP A 2 -22.25 32.16 -27.82
CA ASP A 2 -21.92 31.13 -28.80
C ASP A 2 -20.95 30.15 -28.13
N THR A 3 -21.27 28.85 -28.19
CA THR A 3 -20.42 27.79 -27.64
C THR A 3 -19.17 27.69 -28.50
N TYR A 4 -18.07 28.29 -28.05
CA TYR A 4 -16.76 28.10 -28.67
C TYR A 4 -16.30 26.67 -28.43
N THR A 5 -16.19 25.89 -29.50
CA THR A 5 -15.63 24.53 -29.49
C THR A 5 -14.13 24.63 -29.79
N PHE A 6 -13.29 24.09 -28.92
CA PHE A 6 -11.85 23.95 -29.11
C PHE A 6 -11.44 22.50 -28.83
N ALA A 7 -10.33 22.06 -29.40
CA ALA A 7 -9.73 20.76 -29.06
C ALA A 7 -8.39 20.96 -28.37
N THR A 8 -7.99 20.00 -27.55
CA THR A 8 -6.65 20.03 -26.94
C THR A 8 -5.66 19.26 -27.79
N SER A 9 -4.38 19.64 -27.74
CA SER A 9 -3.31 18.97 -28.48
C SER A 9 -3.24 17.45 -28.19
N ARG A 10 -3.58 17.01 -26.96
CA ARG A 10 -3.64 15.59 -26.57
C ARG A 10 -4.71 14.80 -27.31
N GLN A 11 -5.82 15.43 -27.68
CA GLN A 11 -6.91 14.82 -28.43
C GLN A 11 -6.57 14.63 -29.92
N ILE A 12 -5.51 15.27 -30.41
CA ILE A 12 -5.10 15.25 -31.82
C ILE A 12 -4.05 14.15 -32.06
N ALA A 13 -4.53 12.95 -32.36
CA ALA A 13 -3.71 11.84 -32.87
C ALA A 13 -3.39 11.99 -34.37
N PHE A 14 -2.86 13.16 -34.76
CA PHE A 14 -2.49 13.49 -36.14
C PHE A 14 -0.98 13.80 -36.21
N PRO A 15 -0.24 13.33 -37.23
CA PRO A 15 1.17 13.63 -37.38
C PRO A 15 1.39 15.13 -37.66
N VAL A 16 2.52 15.68 -37.22
CA VAL A 16 2.86 17.07 -37.56
C VAL A 16 3.15 17.16 -39.06
N CYS A 17 2.36 17.94 -39.78
CA CYS A 17 2.47 18.12 -41.23
C CYS A 17 2.77 19.56 -41.59
N VAL A 18 3.66 19.77 -42.57
CA VAL A 18 3.99 21.09 -43.11
C VAL A 18 4.01 21.03 -44.62
N LYS A 19 3.28 21.92 -45.28
CA LYS A 19 3.31 22.07 -46.73
C LYS A 19 4.37 23.08 -47.13
N ILE A 20 5.31 22.68 -47.97
CA ILE A 20 6.27 23.59 -48.59
C ILE A 20 5.66 24.11 -49.90
N ILE A 21 5.36 25.41 -49.98
CA ILE A 21 4.65 26.02 -51.13
C ILE A 21 5.65 26.47 -52.20
N ASN A 22 6.28 27.63 -51.99
CA ASN A 22 7.20 28.24 -52.93
C ASN A 22 8.25 29.10 -52.22
N LEU A 23 9.40 29.28 -52.89
CA LEU A 23 10.47 30.16 -52.47
C LEU A 23 10.53 31.37 -53.41
N GLU A 24 10.32 32.55 -52.86
CA GLU A 24 10.40 33.83 -53.56
C GLU A 24 11.65 34.60 -53.15
N GLY A 25 12.32 35.21 -54.12
CA GLY A 25 13.50 36.03 -53.89
C GLY A 25 14.39 36.07 -55.14
N LYS A 26 15.26 37.07 -55.22
CA LYS A 26 16.22 37.21 -56.32
C LYS A 26 17.63 37.20 -55.76
N GLN A 27 18.43 36.23 -56.20
CA GLN A 27 19.85 36.16 -55.88
C GLN A 27 20.61 37.24 -56.65
N SER A 28 21.58 37.87 -56.00
CA SER A 28 22.46 38.84 -56.65
C SER A 28 23.47 38.12 -57.56
N PRO A 29 23.75 38.63 -58.78
CA PRO A 29 24.74 38.00 -59.64
C PRO A 29 26.12 38.12 -58.99
N ILE A 30 26.78 36.99 -58.81
CA ILE A 30 28.13 36.95 -58.25
C ILE A 30 29.11 37.38 -59.36
N PRO A 31 29.98 38.39 -59.12
CA PRO A 31 30.97 38.82 -60.09
C PRO A 31 31.89 37.68 -60.51
N TYR A 32 32.29 37.69 -61.78
CA TYR A 32 33.18 36.67 -62.34
C TYR A 32 34.55 36.60 -61.62
N SER A 33 35.05 37.74 -61.11
CA SER A 33 36.27 37.81 -60.30
C SER A 33 36.17 37.00 -59.00
N THR A 34 35.04 37.07 -58.30
CA THR A 34 34.78 36.30 -57.07
C THR A 34 34.67 34.80 -57.37
N LEU A 35 34.03 34.42 -58.49
CA LEU A 35 33.91 33.01 -58.92
C LEU A 35 35.25 32.38 -59.35
N LEU A 36 36.21 33.19 -59.79
CA LEU A 36 37.58 32.75 -60.10
C LEU A 36 38.39 32.47 -58.83
N LYS A 37 38.23 33.30 -57.80
CA LYS A 37 38.92 33.15 -56.50
C LYS A 37 38.34 32.03 -55.64
N ARG A 38 37.03 31.80 -55.72
CA ARG A 38 36.29 30.75 -54.99
C ARG A 38 35.69 29.72 -55.96
N PRO A 39 36.48 28.72 -56.41
CA PRO A 39 36.00 27.70 -57.34
C PRO A 39 34.95 26.77 -56.71
N ASP A 40 34.91 26.67 -55.38
CA ASP A 40 33.92 25.93 -54.59
C ASP A 40 32.48 26.41 -54.80
N ILE A 41 32.27 27.73 -54.93
CA ILE A 41 30.93 28.30 -55.16
C ILE A 41 30.56 28.43 -56.66
N ARG A 42 31.56 28.35 -57.55
CA ARG A 42 31.36 28.45 -59.01
C ARG A 42 30.51 27.33 -59.58
N HIS A 43 30.61 26.16 -58.96
CA HIS A 43 29.92 24.96 -59.43
C HIS A 43 28.59 24.68 -58.73
N LEU A 44 28.16 25.57 -57.83
CA LEU A 44 26.83 25.47 -57.20
C LEU A 44 25.73 25.67 -58.22
N GLY A 45 24.70 24.80 -58.15
CA GLY A 45 23.56 24.86 -59.05
C GLY A 45 22.90 26.24 -59.05
N SER A 46 22.66 26.82 -57.87
CA SER A 46 21.96 28.12 -57.76
C SER A 46 22.73 29.32 -58.33
N VAL A 47 24.06 29.21 -58.40
CA VAL A 47 24.92 30.25 -58.97
C VAL A 47 24.93 30.18 -60.50
N GLN A 48 24.87 28.97 -61.07
CA GLN A 48 24.84 28.75 -62.52
C GLN A 48 23.45 29.01 -63.12
N ASN A 49 22.40 28.60 -62.40
CA ASN A 49 21.02 28.75 -62.82
C ASN A 49 20.15 29.23 -61.65
N PRO A 50 19.50 30.41 -61.75
CA PRO A 50 18.57 30.88 -60.73
C PRO A 50 17.39 29.93 -60.45
N ALA A 51 17.06 29.07 -61.42
CA ALA A 51 16.04 28.02 -61.30
C ALA A 51 16.65 26.63 -61.01
N SER A 52 17.84 26.57 -60.42
CA SER A 52 18.47 25.31 -60.04
C SER A 52 17.59 24.46 -59.13
N GLU A 53 17.82 23.14 -59.21
CA GLU A 53 17.23 22.16 -58.32
C GLU A 53 17.68 22.43 -56.87
N LEU A 54 16.69 22.58 -56.00
CA LEU A 54 16.87 22.69 -54.56
C LEU A 54 15.93 21.69 -53.91
N TYR A 55 16.34 21.15 -52.76
CA TYR A 55 15.46 20.34 -51.93
C TYR A 55 15.37 20.91 -50.52
N VAL A 56 14.29 20.61 -49.81
CA VAL A 56 14.02 21.12 -48.47
C VAL A 56 13.95 19.97 -47.50
N THR A 57 14.58 20.12 -46.33
CA THR A 57 14.44 19.22 -45.19
C THR A 57 13.73 19.93 -44.05
N VAL A 58 12.81 19.23 -43.39
CA VAL A 58 12.04 19.71 -42.23
C VAL A 58 12.31 18.81 -41.04
N GLN A 59 12.60 19.39 -39.88
CA GLN A 59 12.86 18.66 -38.64
C GLN A 59 12.20 19.36 -37.44
N LEU A 60 11.70 18.56 -36.49
CA LEU A 60 11.17 19.09 -35.23
C LEU A 60 12.25 19.17 -34.17
N TRP A 61 12.20 20.25 -33.40
CA TRP A 61 13.09 20.53 -32.28
C TRP A 61 12.28 20.97 -31.07
N ALA A 62 12.70 20.59 -29.87
CA ALA A 62 12.20 21.13 -28.61
C ALA A 62 13.36 21.25 -27.63
N GLU A 63 13.38 22.32 -26.84
CA GLU A 63 14.45 22.58 -25.85
C GLU A 63 15.87 22.51 -26.45
N SER A 64 16.03 22.95 -27.70
CA SER A 64 17.28 22.87 -28.47
C SER A 64 17.80 21.43 -28.71
N LYS A 65 16.92 20.43 -28.69
CA LYS A 65 17.18 19.05 -29.10
C LYS A 65 16.24 18.62 -30.23
N PRO A 66 16.70 17.85 -31.22
CA PRO A 66 15.83 17.32 -32.26
C PRO A 66 14.89 16.25 -31.67
N LEU A 67 13.59 16.34 -31.98
CA LEU A 67 12.57 15.38 -31.55
C LEU A 67 12.48 14.13 -32.44
N GLY A 68 13.19 14.12 -33.57
CA GLY A 68 13.18 12.99 -34.51
C GLY A 68 14.08 13.23 -35.72
N VAL A 69 13.96 12.36 -36.72
CA VAL A 69 14.67 12.47 -37.99
C VAL A 69 14.06 13.58 -38.88
N HIS A 70 14.89 14.18 -39.73
CA HIS A 70 14.42 15.16 -40.70
C HIS A 70 13.73 14.46 -41.89
N MET A 71 12.71 15.11 -42.45
CA MET A 71 11.97 14.64 -43.62
C MET A 71 12.26 15.55 -44.82
N GLN A 72 12.40 14.98 -46.01
CA GLN A 72 12.83 15.71 -47.21
C GLN A 72 11.71 15.83 -48.25
N THR A 73 11.68 16.95 -48.98
CA THR A 73 10.84 17.10 -50.18
C THR A 73 11.27 16.16 -51.30
N PRO A 74 10.34 15.69 -52.16
CA PRO A 74 10.72 15.00 -53.38
C PRO A 74 11.59 15.89 -54.28
N HIS A 75 12.44 15.26 -55.09
CA HIS A 75 13.22 15.95 -56.11
C HIS A 75 12.29 16.51 -57.20
N LEU A 76 12.50 17.79 -57.58
CA LEU A 76 11.68 18.50 -58.56
C LEU A 76 12.56 19.38 -59.46
N PHE A 77 12.24 19.40 -60.75
CA PHE A 77 12.87 20.28 -61.73
C PHE A 77 12.08 21.60 -61.87
N PHE A 78 12.74 22.73 -61.63
CA PHE A 78 12.10 24.06 -61.75
C PHE A 78 12.34 24.67 -63.13
N LYS A 79 11.27 25.07 -63.83
CA LYS A 79 11.38 25.73 -65.14
C LYS A 79 11.53 27.25 -65.04
N HIS A 80 10.67 27.88 -64.25
CA HIS A 80 10.58 29.35 -64.17
C HIS A 80 10.48 29.87 -62.73
N ALA A 81 10.00 29.06 -61.79
CA ALA A 81 9.84 29.41 -60.38
C ALA A 81 10.03 28.18 -59.48
N ARG A 82 10.52 28.42 -58.25
CA ARG A 82 10.76 27.38 -57.23
C ARG A 82 9.48 27.11 -56.44
N ILE A 83 8.64 26.24 -56.98
CA ILE A 83 7.34 25.85 -56.41
C ILE A 83 7.36 24.34 -56.12
N TRP A 84 7.28 23.96 -54.85
CA TRP A 84 7.15 22.55 -54.44
C TRP A 84 5.68 22.14 -54.35
N ASN A 85 4.87 22.92 -53.61
CA ASN A 85 3.46 22.64 -53.32
C ASN A 85 3.23 21.20 -52.77
N LYS A 86 4.07 20.73 -51.85
CA LYS A 86 4.02 19.37 -51.28
C LYS A 86 3.90 19.38 -49.76
N TRP A 87 3.05 18.50 -49.24
CA TRP A 87 2.96 18.19 -47.80
C TRP A 87 4.11 17.27 -47.39
N ILE A 88 4.72 17.57 -46.26
CA ILE A 88 5.73 16.75 -45.59
C ILE A 88 5.15 16.35 -44.24
N GLU A 89 5.03 15.05 -44.03
CA GLU A 89 4.59 14.44 -42.78
C GLU A 89 5.82 14.09 -41.93
N LEU A 90 5.82 14.49 -40.66
CA LEU A 90 6.92 14.24 -39.71
C LEU A 90 6.56 13.06 -38.79
N PRO A 91 7.55 12.27 -38.33
CA PRO A 91 7.34 11.04 -37.56
C PRO A 91 7.01 11.30 -36.08
N VAL A 92 6.29 12.38 -35.76
CA VAL A 92 5.89 12.78 -34.41
C VAL A 92 4.44 13.26 -34.47
N GLN A 93 3.61 12.81 -33.52
CA GLN A 93 2.21 13.24 -33.43
C GLN A 93 2.09 14.56 -32.70
N VAL A 94 1.07 15.36 -33.05
CA VAL A 94 0.79 16.66 -32.40
C VAL A 94 0.63 16.50 -30.88
N LYS A 95 -0.01 15.41 -30.42
CA LYS A 95 -0.20 15.10 -28.99
C LYS A 95 1.08 14.90 -28.19
N ASP A 96 2.19 14.56 -28.85
CA ASP A 96 3.47 14.26 -28.22
C ASP A 96 4.42 15.47 -28.28
N CYS A 97 4.00 16.57 -28.91
CA CYS A 97 4.81 17.77 -29.07
C CYS A 97 4.71 18.69 -27.83
N PRO A 98 5.82 18.99 -27.13
CA PRO A 98 5.81 20.00 -26.07
C PRO A 98 5.53 21.40 -26.63
N ILE A 99 5.10 22.34 -25.78
CA ILE A 99 4.79 23.72 -26.18
C ILE A 99 5.98 24.44 -26.85
N SER A 100 7.21 24.10 -26.45
CA SER A 100 8.44 24.66 -27.02
C SER A 100 8.81 24.10 -28.40
N THR A 101 7.95 23.28 -29.02
CA THR A 101 8.24 22.65 -30.31
C THR A 101 8.43 23.69 -31.41
N GLN A 102 9.51 23.56 -32.16
CA GLN A 102 9.88 24.36 -33.31
C GLN A 102 10.05 23.47 -34.54
N VAL A 103 9.65 24.00 -35.69
CA VAL A 103 9.85 23.41 -37.01
C VAL A 103 11.04 24.11 -37.65
N ALA A 104 12.15 23.40 -37.76
CA ALA A 104 13.37 23.85 -38.43
C ALA A 104 13.33 23.40 -39.91
N ILE A 105 13.42 24.35 -40.84
CA ILE A 105 13.31 24.12 -42.28
C ILE A 105 14.61 24.59 -42.94
N THR A 106 15.35 23.66 -43.54
CA THR A 106 16.60 23.96 -44.27
C THR A 106 16.43 23.66 -45.75
N ILE A 107 16.80 24.63 -46.58
CA ILE A 107 16.84 24.53 -48.03
C ILE A 107 18.28 24.23 -48.44
N TRP A 108 18.48 23.19 -49.23
CA TRP A 108 19.78 22.68 -49.65
C TRP A 108 20.00 22.89 -51.14
N ASP A 109 21.22 23.30 -51.48
CA ASP A 109 21.77 23.32 -52.82
C ASP A 109 22.78 22.17 -52.98
N LEU A 110 23.01 21.75 -54.21
CA LEU A 110 23.94 20.67 -54.54
C LEU A 110 25.27 21.25 -55.03
N SER A 111 26.36 20.79 -54.43
CA SER A 111 27.74 21.13 -54.80
C SER A 111 28.48 19.90 -55.34
N PRO A 112 28.99 19.93 -56.59
CA PRO A 112 29.77 18.83 -57.12
C PRO A 112 31.14 18.67 -56.41
N LEU A 113 31.58 19.67 -55.64
CA LEU A 113 32.78 19.62 -54.82
C LEU A 113 32.37 19.52 -53.33
N PRO A 114 32.68 18.41 -52.64
CA PRO A 114 32.38 18.30 -51.22
C PRO A 114 33.37 19.16 -50.43
N ALA A 115 32.87 20.09 -49.62
CA ALA A 115 33.70 20.76 -48.61
C ALA A 115 33.90 19.81 -47.42
N ASN A 116 34.92 20.06 -46.58
CA ASN A 116 35.26 19.24 -45.38
C ASN A 116 34.13 19.10 -44.32
N SER A 117 32.94 19.63 -44.59
CA SER A 117 31.74 19.60 -43.75
C SER A 117 30.45 19.17 -44.50
N SER A 118 30.50 18.88 -45.80
CA SER A 118 29.31 18.50 -46.57
C SER A 118 29.06 16.99 -46.50
N ILE A 119 27.93 16.60 -45.92
CA ILE A 119 27.38 15.26 -46.10
C ILE A 119 26.67 15.23 -47.45
N ASN A 120 26.91 14.22 -48.29
CA ASN A 120 26.22 13.99 -49.56
C ASN A 120 26.21 15.19 -50.54
N HIS A 121 27.31 15.93 -50.67
CA HIS A 121 27.43 17.05 -51.62
C HIS A 121 26.42 18.20 -51.39
N SER A 122 25.73 18.25 -50.25
CA SER A 122 24.73 19.28 -49.97
C SER A 122 25.33 20.46 -49.20
N VAL A 123 24.97 21.69 -49.63
CA VAL A 123 25.37 22.95 -49.02
C VAL A 123 24.11 23.74 -48.65
N PRO A 124 24.02 24.36 -47.46
CA PRO A 124 22.82 25.08 -47.07
C PRO A 124 22.63 26.30 -47.99
N TYR A 125 21.53 26.30 -48.74
CA TYR A 125 21.05 27.47 -49.47
C TYR A 125 20.49 28.50 -48.48
N GLY A 126 19.72 28.05 -47.50
CA GLY A 126 19.26 28.88 -46.39
C GLY A 126 18.32 28.16 -45.44
N GLY A 127 18.06 28.76 -44.29
CA GLY A 127 17.33 28.14 -43.19
C GLY A 127 16.31 29.08 -42.56
N THR A 128 15.25 28.51 -42.01
CA THR A 128 14.23 29.23 -41.24
C THR A 128 13.63 28.32 -40.17
N THR A 129 13.29 28.90 -39.02
CA THR A 129 12.75 28.18 -37.85
C THR A 129 11.49 28.88 -37.36
N ILE A 130 10.39 28.12 -37.26
CA ILE A 130 9.07 28.61 -36.83
C ILE A 130 8.55 27.79 -35.63
N SER A 131 7.96 28.44 -34.63
CA SER A 131 7.34 27.73 -33.51
C SER A 131 6.07 27.00 -33.98
N LEU A 132 5.85 25.77 -33.53
CA LEU A 132 4.65 25.00 -33.88
C LEU A 132 3.39 25.60 -33.23
N PHE A 133 3.53 26.03 -31.97
CA PHE A 133 2.52 26.75 -31.22
C PHE A 133 2.81 28.27 -31.25
N ASP A 134 1.77 29.10 -31.25
CA ASP A 134 1.89 30.56 -31.14
C ASP A 134 2.07 31.03 -29.68
N GLN A 135 2.06 32.35 -29.45
CA GLN A 135 2.27 32.93 -28.12
C GLN A 135 1.15 32.61 -27.13
N ASP A 136 -0.04 32.27 -27.64
CA ASP A 136 -1.22 31.92 -26.85
C ASP A 136 -1.33 30.40 -26.65
N GLY A 137 -0.32 29.63 -27.06
CA GLY A 137 -0.33 28.17 -26.98
C GLY A 137 -1.27 27.49 -28.00
N THR A 138 -1.74 28.21 -29.01
CA THR A 138 -2.58 27.67 -30.09
C THR A 138 -1.71 27.09 -31.21
N LEU A 139 -2.09 25.93 -31.72
CA LEU A 139 -1.41 25.28 -32.85
C LEU A 139 -1.54 26.15 -34.10
N ARG A 140 -0.41 26.50 -34.72
CA ARG A 140 -0.41 27.32 -35.94
C ARG A 140 -1.14 26.59 -37.07
N LYS A 141 -1.99 27.33 -37.77
CA LYS A 141 -2.76 26.85 -38.93
C LYS A 141 -2.62 27.78 -40.13
N GLY A 142 -2.86 27.25 -41.32
CA GLY A 142 -2.87 28.03 -42.57
C GLY A 142 -1.50 28.57 -42.98
N ARG A 143 -1.52 29.54 -43.89
CA ARG A 143 -0.33 29.99 -44.62
C ARG A 143 0.57 30.85 -43.74
N GLN A 144 1.86 30.54 -43.71
CA GLN A 144 2.88 31.29 -42.97
C GLN A 144 3.97 31.79 -43.91
N LYS A 145 4.39 33.04 -43.68
CA LYS A 145 5.49 33.71 -44.40
C LYS A 145 6.75 33.60 -43.55
N CYS A 146 7.76 32.89 -44.04
CA CYS A 146 9.00 32.63 -43.31
C CYS A 146 10.19 33.33 -43.99
N LYS A 147 10.90 34.20 -43.27
CA LYS A 147 12.17 34.75 -43.74
C LYS A 147 13.22 33.64 -43.81
N VAL A 148 13.94 33.56 -44.92
CA VAL A 148 15.04 32.61 -45.11
C VAL A 148 16.38 33.33 -44.89
N TYR A 149 17.22 32.75 -44.03
CA TYR A 149 18.58 33.21 -43.76
C TYR A 149 19.54 32.46 -44.67
N ARG A 150 20.25 33.18 -45.53
CA ARG A 150 21.11 32.65 -46.59
C ARG A 150 22.34 31.99 -46.00
N ARG A 151 22.78 30.90 -46.64
CA ARG A 151 23.99 30.14 -46.28
C ARG A 151 24.02 29.57 -44.86
N ARG A 152 22.91 29.62 -44.13
CA ARG A 152 22.75 29.08 -42.77
C ARG A 152 21.72 27.96 -42.79
N ALA A 153 22.01 26.84 -42.12
CA ALA A 153 21.00 25.82 -41.87
C ALA A 153 20.07 26.28 -40.73
N ALA A 154 18.82 25.79 -40.71
CA ALA A 154 17.92 26.04 -39.60
C ALA A 154 18.44 25.31 -38.34
N ASP A 155 18.52 26.01 -37.23
CA ASP A 155 19.18 25.54 -36.02
C ASP A 155 18.23 24.97 -34.96
N GLY A 156 16.93 25.27 -35.03
CA GLY A 156 15.92 24.73 -34.10
C GLY A 156 16.15 25.09 -32.63
N ARG A 157 16.99 26.11 -32.35
CA ARG A 157 17.34 26.55 -31.00
C ARG A 157 16.27 27.46 -30.40
N ALA A 158 16.21 27.52 -29.08
CA ALA A 158 15.39 28.50 -28.36
C ALA A 158 16.30 29.40 -27.50
N PRO A 159 16.61 30.65 -27.92
CA PRO A 159 16.18 31.35 -29.14
C PRO A 159 16.92 30.88 -30.41
N SER A 160 16.25 30.94 -31.56
CA SER A 160 16.81 30.52 -32.86
C SER A 160 17.64 31.63 -33.49
N SER A 161 18.75 31.26 -34.14
CA SER A 161 19.54 32.17 -34.99
C SER A 161 18.93 32.39 -36.38
N THR A 162 17.91 31.62 -36.74
CA THR A 162 17.19 31.67 -38.04
C THR A 162 15.67 31.83 -37.87
N PRO A 163 15.15 32.79 -37.07
CA PRO A 163 13.72 32.87 -36.75
C PRO A 163 12.88 33.32 -37.96
N HIS A 164 11.73 32.67 -38.19
CA HIS A 164 10.84 32.98 -39.33
C HIS A 164 10.41 34.45 -39.43
N ILE A 165 10.33 35.14 -38.29
CA ILE A 165 10.15 36.60 -38.19
C ILE A 165 11.46 37.22 -37.69
N PRO A 166 12.02 38.20 -38.41
CA PRO A 166 13.26 38.87 -37.98
C PRO A 166 13.09 39.56 -36.63
N VAL A 167 14.04 39.35 -35.73
CA VAL A 167 14.09 40.03 -34.43
C VAL A 167 14.38 41.52 -34.63
N PRO A 168 13.66 42.44 -33.98
CA PRO A 168 13.95 43.87 -34.08
C PRO A 168 15.38 44.18 -33.58
N LYS A 169 16.20 44.81 -34.42
CA LYS A 169 17.56 45.22 -34.06
C LYS A 169 17.46 46.32 -32.97
N ARG A 170 18.18 46.16 -31.85
CA ARG A 170 18.35 47.25 -30.87
C ARG A 170 19.11 48.40 -31.53
N HIS A 171 18.47 49.56 -31.69
CA HIS A 171 19.06 50.73 -32.33
C HIS A 171 20.22 51.31 -31.50
N ARG A 172 21.23 51.86 -32.18
CA ARG A 172 22.20 52.78 -31.57
C ARG A 172 21.54 54.17 -31.43
N PRO A 173 21.87 54.97 -30.41
CA PRO A 173 21.14 56.20 -30.07
C PRO A 173 21.04 57.28 -31.16
N ASP A 174 21.91 57.26 -32.17
CA ASP A 174 22.07 58.37 -33.13
C ASP A 174 21.55 58.09 -34.55
N GLU A 175 20.75 57.03 -34.79
CA GLU A 175 20.08 56.81 -36.07
C GLU A 175 18.64 57.35 -36.06
N ALA A 176 18.36 58.35 -36.90
CA ALA A 176 17.02 58.89 -37.09
C ALA A 176 16.06 57.79 -37.61
N ILE A 177 14.95 57.59 -36.90
CA ILE A 177 13.90 56.62 -37.20
C ILE A 177 13.20 57.02 -38.51
N SER A 178 13.51 56.34 -39.60
CA SER A 178 12.61 56.29 -40.77
C SER A 178 11.51 55.29 -40.45
N GLY A 179 10.30 55.76 -40.16
CA GLY A 179 9.12 54.89 -40.10
C GLY A 179 8.91 54.13 -41.42
N PRO A 180 8.08 53.06 -41.41
CA PRO A 180 7.71 52.35 -42.64
C PRO A 180 7.13 53.36 -43.64
N SER A 181 7.45 53.19 -44.92
CA SER A 181 6.88 54.07 -45.94
C SER A 181 5.34 53.97 -45.93
N PRO A 182 4.60 55.00 -46.36
CA PRO A 182 3.14 54.94 -46.46
C PRO A 182 2.68 53.72 -47.28
N GLU A 183 3.45 53.35 -48.31
CA GLU A 183 3.16 52.20 -49.17
C GLU A 183 3.48 50.85 -48.50
N GLU A 184 4.51 50.78 -47.64
CA GLU A 184 4.81 49.59 -46.82
C GLU A 184 3.72 49.33 -45.78
N SER A 185 3.20 50.40 -45.16
CA SER A 185 2.12 50.32 -44.17
C SER A 185 0.78 49.92 -44.82
N GLU A 186 0.50 50.41 -46.03
CA GLU A 186 -0.67 50.01 -46.81
C GLU A 186 -0.61 48.53 -47.21
N LEU A 187 0.57 48.05 -47.59
CA LEU A 187 0.80 46.65 -47.94
C LEU A 187 0.64 45.72 -46.73
N GLU A 188 1.11 46.13 -45.54
CA GLU A 188 0.89 45.40 -44.29
C GLU A 188 -0.61 45.31 -43.93
N ARG A 189 -1.35 46.42 -44.10
CA ARG A 189 -2.82 46.44 -43.95
C ARG A 189 -3.50 45.49 -44.91
N LEU A 190 -3.09 45.47 -46.18
CA LEU A 190 -3.64 44.59 -47.21
C LEU A 190 -3.33 43.11 -46.90
N GLN A 191 -2.13 42.80 -46.40
CA GLN A 191 -1.78 41.44 -45.95
C GLN A 191 -2.64 40.99 -44.77
N ALA A 192 -2.91 41.88 -43.81
CA ALA A 192 -3.82 41.57 -42.71
C ALA A 192 -5.25 41.27 -43.19
N LEU A 193 -5.76 42.04 -44.17
CA LEU A 193 -7.08 41.78 -44.77
C LEU A 193 -7.12 40.47 -45.58
N PHE A 194 -6.04 40.14 -46.30
CA PHE A 194 -5.88 38.85 -46.95
C PHE A 194 -5.93 37.71 -45.96
N LYS A 195 -5.24 37.84 -44.83
CA LYS A 195 -5.27 36.83 -43.77
C LYS A 195 -6.68 36.63 -43.23
N ARG A 196 -7.46 37.69 -43.06
CA ARG A 196 -8.87 37.62 -42.64
C ARG A 196 -9.77 36.97 -43.70
N HIS A 197 -9.54 37.27 -44.98
CA HIS A 197 -10.21 36.61 -46.11
C HIS A 197 -9.88 35.11 -46.18
N GLU A 198 -8.60 34.75 -46.05
CA GLU A 198 -8.15 33.35 -46.01
C GLU A 198 -8.69 32.58 -44.79
N MET A 199 -9.04 33.29 -43.71
CA MET A 199 -9.65 32.75 -42.49
C MET A 199 -11.19 32.72 -42.56
N ASN A 200 -11.79 32.99 -43.73
CA ASN A 200 -13.23 33.06 -43.96
C ASN A 200 -13.98 34.11 -43.11
N GLU A 201 -13.28 35.11 -42.56
CA GLU A 201 -13.92 36.25 -41.89
C GLU A 201 -14.50 37.27 -42.89
N ILE A 202 -14.05 37.20 -44.15
CA ILE A 202 -14.55 38.01 -45.26
C ILE A 202 -15.19 37.03 -46.26
N PRO A 203 -16.46 37.23 -46.67
CA PRO A 203 -17.12 36.38 -47.66
C PRO A 203 -16.38 36.37 -49.00
N GLN A 204 -16.20 35.18 -49.59
CA GLN A 204 -15.51 35.02 -50.88
C GLN A 204 -16.42 35.39 -52.06
N VAL A 205 -15.89 36.19 -53.00
CA VAL A 205 -16.54 36.57 -54.26
C VAL A 205 -15.53 36.39 -55.39
N ASP A 206 -15.54 35.21 -56.02
CA ASP A 206 -14.48 34.72 -56.90
C ASP A 206 -13.97 35.73 -57.95
N TRP A 207 -14.86 36.42 -58.65
CA TRP A 207 -14.46 37.35 -59.71
C TRP A 207 -13.82 38.63 -59.17
N LEU A 208 -14.31 39.14 -58.03
CA LEU A 208 -13.82 40.36 -57.39
C LEU A 208 -12.50 40.08 -56.67
N ASP A 209 -12.44 38.95 -55.99
CA ASP A 209 -11.25 38.47 -55.30
C ASP A 209 -10.08 38.29 -56.27
N GLN A 210 -10.32 37.69 -57.45
CA GLN A 210 -9.29 37.59 -58.50
C GLN A 210 -8.75 38.95 -58.96
N LEU A 211 -9.63 39.96 -59.08
CA LEU A 211 -9.24 41.32 -59.47
C LEU A 211 -8.42 42.01 -58.37
N VAL A 212 -8.86 41.89 -57.12
CA VAL A 212 -8.17 42.42 -55.94
C VAL A 212 -6.83 41.73 -55.75
N PHE A 213 -6.75 40.41 -55.90
CA PHE A 213 -5.52 39.64 -55.77
C PHE A 213 -4.48 40.05 -56.80
N LYS A 214 -4.91 40.30 -58.04
CA LYS A 214 -4.04 40.81 -59.10
C LYS A 214 -3.50 42.21 -58.76
N LYS A 215 -4.37 43.13 -58.34
CA LYS A 215 -4.00 44.51 -57.97
C LYS A 215 -3.06 44.59 -56.76
N VAL A 216 -3.34 43.79 -55.72
CA VAL A 216 -2.47 43.70 -54.54
C VAL A 216 -1.13 43.05 -54.89
N GLY A 217 -1.11 42.06 -55.77
CA GLY A 217 0.12 41.47 -56.29
C GLY A 217 0.97 42.47 -57.10
N GLU A 218 0.35 43.34 -57.90
CA GLU A 218 1.03 44.44 -58.59
C GLU A 218 1.65 45.44 -57.60
N LYS A 219 0.87 45.87 -56.59
CA LYS A 219 1.35 46.79 -55.55
C LYS A 219 2.48 46.20 -54.70
N ALA A 220 2.41 44.90 -54.40
CA ALA A 220 3.46 44.22 -53.65
C ALA A 220 4.79 44.18 -54.39
N ARG A 221 4.77 43.96 -55.72
CA ARG A 221 5.98 44.01 -56.56
C ARG A 221 6.57 45.42 -56.62
N GLU A 222 5.72 46.45 -56.66
CA GLU A 222 6.14 47.84 -56.68
C GLU A 222 6.89 48.23 -55.40
N VAL A 223 6.33 47.90 -54.23
CA VAL A 223 6.95 48.17 -52.92
C VAL A 223 8.28 47.42 -52.77
N ASP A 224 8.34 46.14 -53.16
CA ASP A 224 9.59 45.35 -53.11
C ASP A 224 10.68 45.93 -54.02
N ASP A 225 10.34 46.35 -55.24
CA ASP A 225 11.29 46.98 -56.17
C ASP A 225 11.78 48.34 -55.66
N GLN A 226 10.92 49.12 -54.99
CA GLN A 226 11.31 50.37 -54.33
C GLN A 226 12.25 50.13 -53.13
N ALA A 227 11.92 49.18 -52.25
CA ALA A 227 12.75 48.82 -51.10
C ALA A 227 14.13 48.32 -51.54
N ARG A 228 14.19 47.53 -52.63
CA ARG A 228 15.44 47.06 -53.23
C ARG A 228 16.29 48.20 -53.78
N LYS A 229 15.68 49.16 -54.49
CA LYS A 229 16.38 50.37 -55.00
C LYS A 229 16.90 51.24 -53.85
N ALA A 230 16.12 51.41 -52.79
CA ALA A 230 16.52 52.17 -51.59
C ALA A 230 17.71 51.52 -50.86
N SER A 231 17.69 50.18 -50.71
CA SER A 231 18.80 49.42 -50.12
C SER A 231 20.10 49.55 -50.94
N MET A 232 20.01 49.40 -52.27
CA MET A 232 21.15 49.59 -53.18
C MET A 232 21.71 51.03 -53.14
N HIS A 233 20.84 52.03 -53.00
CA HIS A 233 21.25 53.42 -52.85
C HIS A 233 21.97 53.68 -51.51
N ARG A 234 21.45 53.16 -50.40
CA ARG A 234 22.14 53.19 -49.09
C ARG A 234 23.50 52.48 -49.13
N LYS A 235 23.61 51.33 -49.83
CA LYS A 235 24.87 50.61 -50.05
C LYS A 235 25.91 51.45 -50.81
N SER A 236 25.49 52.15 -51.86
CA SER A 236 26.34 53.08 -52.62
C SER A 236 26.85 54.23 -51.75
N LEU A 237 25.99 54.80 -50.91
CA LEU A 237 26.36 55.88 -49.98
C LEU A 237 27.33 55.40 -48.90
N ARG A 238 27.10 54.22 -48.30
CA ARG A 238 27.98 53.63 -47.28
C ARG A 238 29.35 53.26 -47.84
N ARG A 239 29.42 52.68 -49.05
CA ARG A 239 30.69 52.41 -49.75
C ARG A 239 31.44 53.69 -50.11
N LYS A 240 30.73 54.75 -50.54
CA LYS A 240 31.34 56.08 -50.80
C LYS A 240 31.82 56.76 -49.53
N ALA A 241 31.19 56.53 -48.38
CA ALA A 241 31.63 57.05 -47.09
C ALA A 241 32.86 56.29 -46.58
N GLN A 242 32.87 54.96 -46.69
CA GLN A 242 34.00 54.11 -46.29
C GLN A 242 35.24 54.37 -47.15
N ASN A 243 35.09 54.46 -48.47
CA ASN A 243 36.19 54.85 -49.37
C ASN A 243 36.70 56.29 -49.09
N ARG A 244 35.85 57.19 -48.58
CA ARG A 244 36.27 58.56 -48.17
C ARG A 244 37.07 58.53 -46.86
N ILE A 245 36.70 57.68 -45.91
CA ILE A 245 37.42 57.50 -44.65
C ILE A 245 38.78 56.84 -44.89
N GLU A 246 38.85 55.84 -45.77
CA GLU A 246 40.10 55.16 -46.15
C GLU A 246 41.05 56.08 -46.93
N ALA A 247 40.52 56.97 -47.79
CA ALA A 247 41.32 57.98 -48.48
C ALA A 247 41.87 59.09 -47.56
N ALA A 248 41.18 59.39 -46.45
CA ALA A 248 41.63 60.38 -45.46
C ALA A 248 42.76 59.86 -44.55
N ASN A 249 42.92 58.55 -44.42
CA ASN A 249 43.89 57.91 -43.53
C ASN A 249 45.23 57.51 -44.20
N GLY A 250 45.50 57.98 -45.43
CA GLY A 250 46.86 57.98 -46.00
C GLY A 250 47.51 56.63 -46.32
N HIS A 251 46.73 55.56 -46.56
CA HIS A 251 47.29 54.30 -47.07
C HIS A 251 47.27 54.25 -48.61
N PRO A 252 48.44 54.11 -49.29
CA PRO A 252 48.48 53.91 -50.73
C PRO A 252 48.16 52.45 -51.06
N ASN A 253 47.21 52.22 -51.96
CA ASN A 253 46.94 50.99 -52.75
C ASN A 253 47.67 49.71 -52.30
N GLY A 254 47.39 49.24 -51.07
CA GLY A 254 47.58 47.85 -50.69
C GLY A 254 46.33 47.11 -51.14
N VAL A 255 46.49 46.09 -51.97
CA VAL A 255 45.43 45.16 -52.38
C VAL A 255 44.94 44.40 -51.13
N GLN A 256 44.14 45.05 -50.30
CA GLN A 256 43.23 44.37 -49.41
C GLN A 256 42.08 43.88 -50.28
N ASP A 257 41.92 42.56 -50.30
CA ASP A 257 40.99 41.76 -51.08
C ASP A 257 39.54 42.28 -50.96
N SER A 258 39.19 43.29 -51.77
CA SER A 258 37.90 43.97 -51.75
C SER A 258 36.87 43.34 -52.70
N ASP A 259 37.05 42.06 -53.07
CA ASP A 259 36.23 41.35 -54.06
C ASP A 259 35.11 40.49 -53.44
N ASP A 260 34.99 40.44 -52.10
CA ASP A 260 33.81 39.89 -51.46
C ASP A 260 32.68 40.94 -51.53
N VAL A 261 31.63 40.61 -52.29
CA VAL A 261 30.46 41.48 -52.59
C VAL A 261 29.68 41.91 -51.33
N PHE A 262 29.89 41.20 -50.22
CA PHE A 262 29.23 41.35 -48.92
C PHE A 262 30.25 41.11 -47.80
N ALA A 263 30.25 41.96 -46.77
CA ALA A 263 31.18 41.87 -45.64
C ALA A 263 30.71 40.92 -44.53
N SER A 264 29.44 40.51 -44.54
CA SER A 264 28.88 39.49 -43.63
C SER A 264 27.64 38.80 -44.22
N ASP A 265 27.29 37.61 -43.71
CA ASP A 265 26.05 36.92 -44.09
C ASP A 265 24.79 37.73 -43.76
N ASP A 266 24.82 38.56 -42.71
CA ASP A 266 23.69 39.45 -42.37
C ASP A 266 23.48 40.54 -43.45
N GLU A 267 24.55 40.97 -44.13
CA GLU A 267 24.45 41.88 -45.29
C GLU A 267 23.90 41.17 -46.54
N ILE A 268 24.17 39.87 -46.68
CA ILE A 268 23.56 39.04 -47.73
C ILE A 268 22.06 38.96 -47.50
N ASP A 269 21.61 38.70 -46.27
CA ASP A 269 20.19 38.58 -45.92
C ASP A 269 19.39 39.90 -46.06
N GLU A 270 20.05 41.06 -45.94
CA GLU A 270 19.41 42.37 -46.15
C GLU A 270 19.17 42.69 -47.63
N VAL A 271 20.04 42.20 -48.51
CA VAL A 271 20.01 42.45 -49.97
C VAL A 271 19.27 41.33 -50.72
N GLU A 272 19.55 40.08 -50.38
CA GLU A 272 18.92 38.87 -50.91
C GLU A 272 17.76 38.44 -50.02
N ARG A 273 16.68 39.22 -50.04
CA ARG A 273 15.47 38.91 -49.25
C ARG A 273 14.74 37.71 -49.86
N PHE A 274 14.98 36.53 -49.28
CA PHE A 274 14.24 35.31 -49.61
C PHE A 274 13.12 35.05 -48.60
N THR A 275 11.96 34.70 -49.14
CA THR A 275 10.76 34.32 -48.38
C THR A 275 10.33 32.93 -48.79
N LEU A 276 10.18 32.05 -47.81
CA LEU A 276 9.56 30.74 -47.98
C LEU A 276 8.11 30.81 -47.50
N TYR A 277 7.17 30.39 -48.35
CA TYR A 277 5.79 30.22 -47.94
C TYR A 277 5.54 28.76 -47.58
N ILE A 278 4.97 28.55 -46.40
CA ILE A 278 4.55 27.24 -45.91
C ILE A 278 3.08 27.25 -45.51
N ASP A 279 2.46 26.07 -45.41
CA ASP A 279 1.09 25.89 -44.95
C ASP A 279 1.07 24.88 -43.81
N PHE A 280 0.35 25.19 -42.73
CA PHE A 280 -0.02 24.21 -41.71
C PHE A 280 -1.45 23.72 -41.93
N PRO A 281 -1.79 22.49 -41.52
CA PRO A 281 -3.15 21.98 -41.62
C PRO A 281 -4.15 22.94 -40.98
N ARG A 282 -5.37 22.98 -41.51
CA ARG A 282 -6.46 23.79 -40.97
C ARG A 282 -7.44 22.86 -40.28
N TRP A 283 -7.87 23.25 -39.09
CA TRP A 283 -8.91 22.58 -38.31
C TRP A 283 -10.11 23.52 -38.19
N ASP A 284 -11.31 22.94 -38.16
CA ASP A 284 -12.58 23.66 -38.01
C ASP A 284 -12.71 24.33 -36.63
N PHE A 285 -11.90 23.89 -35.67
CA PHE A 285 -11.78 24.41 -34.31
C PHE A 285 -10.31 24.79 -34.00
N PRO A 286 -10.06 25.74 -33.08
CA PRO A 286 -8.72 25.98 -32.56
C PRO A 286 -8.22 24.76 -31.76
N VAL A 287 -6.94 24.43 -31.92
CA VAL A 287 -6.26 23.39 -31.15
C VAL A 287 -5.31 24.06 -30.17
N ILE A 288 -5.52 23.85 -28.87
CA ILE A 288 -4.77 24.50 -27.79
C ILE A 288 -3.83 23.48 -27.14
N PHE A 289 -2.62 23.90 -26.78
CA PHE A 289 -1.68 23.06 -26.04
C PHE A 289 -2.25 22.64 -24.67
N GLU A 290 -2.05 21.39 -24.31
CA GLU A 290 -2.42 20.84 -23.00
C GLU A 290 -1.26 19.97 -22.52
N ASP A 291 -0.79 20.22 -21.30
CA ASP A 291 0.33 19.46 -20.73
C ASP A 291 -0.12 18.06 -20.30
N HIS A 292 0.82 17.12 -20.20
CA HIS A 292 0.52 15.76 -19.77
C HIS A 292 0.28 15.71 -18.26
N GLU A 293 -0.97 15.86 -17.83
CA GLU A 293 -1.35 15.49 -16.48
C GLU A 293 -1.17 13.99 -16.29
N TYR A 294 -0.30 13.60 -15.35
CA TYR A 294 -0.12 12.22 -14.92
C TYR A 294 -1.34 11.82 -14.10
N GLU A 295 -1.91 10.66 -14.40
CA GLU A 295 -3.00 10.14 -13.58
C GLU A 295 -2.52 9.99 -12.12
N PRO A 296 -3.20 10.63 -11.16
CA PRO A 296 -2.90 10.43 -9.76
C PRO A 296 -3.03 8.94 -9.43
N SER A 297 -2.05 8.42 -8.69
CA SER A 297 -2.06 7.02 -8.26
C SER A 297 -3.39 6.70 -7.54
N ARG A 298 -3.80 5.42 -7.53
CA ARG A 298 -5.04 5.00 -6.88
C ARG A 298 -5.18 5.52 -5.45
N LEU A 299 -4.07 5.57 -4.71
CA LEU A 299 -3.99 6.09 -3.34
C LEU A 299 -4.26 7.60 -3.26
N VAL A 300 -3.79 8.38 -4.25
CA VAL A 300 -4.10 9.81 -4.36
C VAL A 300 -5.59 10.02 -4.63
N ARG A 301 -6.19 9.18 -5.49
CA ARG A 301 -7.64 9.24 -5.74
C ARG A 301 -8.42 8.91 -4.47
N GLU A 302 -8.02 7.87 -3.74
CA GLU A 302 -8.64 7.50 -2.46
C GLU A 302 -8.48 8.62 -1.40
N PHE A 303 -7.31 9.28 -1.33
CA PHE A 303 -7.08 10.45 -0.48
C PHE A 303 -7.97 11.65 -0.85
N LEU A 304 -8.08 11.98 -2.15
CA LEU A 304 -8.90 13.08 -2.64
C LEU A 304 -10.41 12.84 -2.49
N HIS A 305 -10.84 11.57 -2.48
CA HIS A 305 -12.25 11.18 -2.34
C HIS A 305 -12.64 10.83 -0.90
N SER A 306 -11.72 10.89 0.07
CA SER A 306 -12.07 10.68 1.47
C SER A 306 -12.91 11.86 1.97
N PRO A 307 -14.20 11.68 2.33
CA PRO A 307 -14.92 12.71 3.05
C PRO A 307 -14.18 12.98 4.37
N SER A 308 -14.20 14.23 4.82
CA SER A 308 -13.62 14.67 6.09
C SER A 308 -14.25 13.95 7.27
N THR A 309 -13.81 12.73 7.56
CA THR A 309 -14.01 12.07 8.84
C THR A 309 -12.93 12.56 9.79
N SER A 310 -13.33 13.49 10.65
CA SER A 310 -12.66 13.84 11.90
C SER A 310 -12.23 12.57 12.64
N GLY A 311 -10.92 12.39 12.82
CA GLY A 311 -10.41 11.33 13.70
C GLY A 311 -9.05 10.71 13.35
N VAL A 312 -8.43 11.05 12.22
CA VAL A 312 -7.06 10.60 11.90
C VAL A 312 -6.11 11.77 12.12
N ASN A 313 -5.14 11.61 13.02
CA ASN A 313 -3.91 12.41 13.01
C ASN A 313 -2.86 11.63 12.19
N PRO A 314 -2.82 11.74 10.85
CA PRO A 314 -1.51 11.71 10.22
C PRO A 314 -0.77 12.96 10.72
N LYS A 315 0.56 12.94 10.83
CA LYS A 315 1.30 14.20 10.97
C LYS A 315 0.73 15.18 9.94
N PRO A 316 0.29 16.39 10.33
CA PRO A 316 -0.35 17.31 9.41
C PRO A 316 0.58 17.49 8.21
N PRO A 317 0.09 17.34 6.97
CA PRO A 317 0.91 17.56 5.79
C PRO A 317 1.52 18.96 5.88
N PRO A 318 2.76 19.18 5.41
CA PRO A 318 3.39 20.49 5.49
C PRO A 318 2.50 21.53 4.81
N GLU A 319 1.94 22.44 5.60
CA GLU A 319 1.16 23.57 5.11
C GLU A 319 2.13 24.59 4.51
N VAL A 320 2.19 24.67 3.18
CA VAL A 320 2.94 25.72 2.50
C VAL A 320 2.00 26.90 2.30
N ARG A 321 2.12 27.90 3.17
CA ARG A 321 1.51 29.22 2.93
C ARG A 321 2.35 29.94 1.87
N TYR A 322 1.71 30.53 0.87
CA TYR A 322 2.43 31.42 -0.04
C TYR A 322 3.06 32.54 0.78
N GLY A 323 4.37 32.76 0.61
CA GLY A 323 5.03 33.92 1.19
C GLY A 323 4.46 35.22 0.60
N PRO A 324 4.57 36.35 1.32
CA PRO A 324 4.04 37.62 0.84
C PRO A 324 4.71 37.99 -0.49
N GLY A 325 3.92 38.21 -1.55
CA GLY A 325 4.39 38.74 -2.85
C GLY A 325 4.16 37.89 -4.10
N ILE A 326 3.45 36.75 -4.01
CA ILE A 326 3.17 35.88 -5.19
C ILE A 326 1.79 36.16 -5.83
N ALA A 327 0.92 36.97 -5.22
CA ALA A 327 -0.31 37.43 -5.86
C ALA A 327 -0.03 38.65 -6.74
N ALA A 328 -0.15 38.48 -8.06
CA ALA A 328 -0.23 39.58 -9.00
C ALA A 328 -1.53 40.37 -8.78
N GLY A 329 -1.42 41.63 -8.37
CA GLY A 329 -2.52 42.59 -8.33
C GLY A 329 -2.75 43.21 -6.95
N ASN A 330 -2.64 44.55 -6.89
CA ASN A 330 -2.86 45.38 -5.71
C ASN A 330 -4.26 45.23 -5.09
N VAL A 331 -4.49 44.23 -4.24
CA VAL A 331 -5.60 44.20 -3.29
C VAL A 331 -5.07 43.68 -1.97
N VAL A 332 -5.17 44.50 -0.92
CA VAL A 332 -4.96 44.06 0.47
C VAL A 332 -6.20 43.28 0.87
N VAL A 333 -6.08 41.97 1.04
CA VAL A 333 -7.15 41.09 1.53
C VAL A 333 -6.63 40.38 2.79
N ASP A 334 -7.50 40.24 3.79
CA ASP A 334 -7.23 39.67 5.11
C ASP A 334 -6.60 38.25 5.05
N ASP A 335 -5.77 37.97 6.06
CA ASP A 335 -4.88 36.79 6.21
C ASP A 335 -5.62 35.44 6.40
N GLU A 336 -6.96 35.42 6.32
CA GLU A 336 -7.80 34.21 6.51
C GLU A 336 -8.25 33.52 5.21
N ASP A 337 -8.05 34.14 4.03
CA ASP A 337 -8.57 33.63 2.75
C ASP A 337 -7.49 33.05 1.81
N HIS A 338 -6.44 32.43 2.35
CA HIS A 338 -5.52 31.63 1.53
C HIS A 338 -6.03 30.19 1.36
N PRO A 339 -6.23 29.70 0.12
CA PRO A 339 -6.58 28.29 -0.08
C PRO A 339 -5.42 27.41 0.39
N VAL A 340 -5.63 26.69 1.49
CA VAL A 340 -4.69 25.70 2.00
C VAL A 340 -4.59 24.58 0.97
N ILE A 341 -3.47 24.52 0.25
CA ILE A 341 -3.17 23.41 -0.65
C ILE A 341 -2.71 22.25 0.22
N ARG A 342 -3.52 21.18 0.28
CA ARG A 342 -3.08 19.90 0.85
C ARG A 342 -2.11 19.26 -0.13
N ILE A 343 -0.82 19.32 0.19
CA ILE A 343 0.20 18.63 -0.61
C ILE A 343 0.07 17.13 -0.32
N PHE A 344 -0.22 16.35 -1.35
CA PHE A 344 -0.13 14.90 -1.28
C PHE A 344 1.33 14.51 -1.11
N ASP A 345 1.67 13.95 0.04
CA ASP A 345 2.98 13.32 0.27
C ASP A 345 2.89 11.84 -0.17
N PRO A 346 3.53 11.45 -1.29
CA PRO A 346 3.55 10.06 -1.73
C PRO A 346 4.17 9.11 -0.70
N GLU A 347 5.07 9.62 0.16
CA GLU A 347 5.77 8.81 1.15
C GLU A 347 4.90 8.48 2.36
N GLN A 348 3.85 9.26 2.67
CA GLN A 348 2.92 8.97 3.77
C GLN A 348 2.03 7.73 3.51
N PHE A 349 1.81 7.35 2.25
CA PHE A 349 0.90 6.27 1.86
C PHE A 349 1.57 5.12 1.10
N GLN A 350 2.86 5.22 0.79
CA GLN A 350 3.64 4.11 0.24
C GLN A 350 4.15 3.21 1.38
N ARG A 351 3.85 1.90 1.32
CA ARG A 351 4.36 0.90 2.28
C ARG A 351 5.90 0.78 2.27
N GLU A 352 6.57 1.14 1.17
CA GLU A 352 8.02 1.11 1.05
C GLU A 352 8.53 2.40 0.37
N ASN A 353 9.67 2.91 0.83
CA ASN A 353 10.29 4.10 0.28
C ASN A 353 10.82 3.83 -1.16
N PRO A 354 10.50 4.69 -2.15
CA PRO A 354 10.91 4.47 -3.54
C PRO A 354 12.43 4.58 -3.74
N CYS A 355 13.12 5.40 -2.94
CA CYS A 355 14.58 5.46 -2.91
C CYS A 355 15.19 4.16 -2.39
N GLU A 356 14.62 3.57 -1.33
CA GLU A 356 15.04 2.26 -0.82
C GLU A 356 14.77 1.14 -1.83
N THR A 357 13.62 1.16 -2.49
CA THR A 357 13.27 0.21 -3.55
C THR A 357 14.28 0.30 -4.70
N LYS A 358 14.64 1.52 -5.11
CA LYS A 358 15.67 1.76 -6.14
C LYS A 358 17.05 1.30 -5.67
N HIS A 359 17.43 1.58 -4.42
CA HIS A 359 18.68 1.14 -3.82
C HIS A 359 18.79 -0.39 -3.82
N ARG A 360 17.77 -1.08 -3.30
CA ARG A 360 17.67 -2.55 -3.26
C ARG A 360 17.85 -3.15 -4.65
N ARG A 361 17.14 -2.62 -5.66
CA ARG A 361 17.26 -3.05 -7.06
C ARG A 361 18.66 -2.84 -7.64
N LEU A 362 19.36 -1.77 -7.25
CA LEU A 362 20.72 -1.48 -7.74
C LEU A 362 21.79 -2.36 -7.08
N VAL A 363 21.70 -2.54 -5.76
CA VAL A 363 22.61 -3.38 -4.97
C VAL A 363 22.48 -4.85 -5.39
N ARG A 364 21.25 -5.33 -5.56
CA ARG A 364 20.96 -6.71 -5.95
C ARG A 364 21.01 -6.95 -7.47
N SER A 365 21.33 -5.94 -8.28
CA SER A 365 21.38 -6.08 -9.73
C SER A 365 22.52 -7.02 -10.17
N GLU A 366 22.27 -7.84 -11.19
CA GLU A 366 23.26 -8.80 -11.75
C GLU A 366 24.55 -8.16 -12.25
N ARG A 367 24.54 -6.85 -12.54
CA ARG A 367 25.75 -6.11 -12.92
C ARG A 367 26.73 -5.96 -11.75
N ASN A 368 26.22 -6.00 -10.51
CA ASN A 368 26.98 -5.83 -9.27
C ASN A 368 27.01 -7.11 -8.41
N ALA A 369 26.08 -8.04 -8.62
CA ALA A 369 25.99 -9.27 -7.84
C ALA A 369 27.17 -10.20 -8.19
N GLN A 370 28.08 -10.38 -7.23
CA GLN A 370 29.08 -11.46 -7.33
C GLN A 370 28.37 -12.81 -7.45
N PRO A 371 28.95 -13.79 -8.18
CA PRO A 371 28.38 -15.11 -8.26
C PRO A 371 28.19 -15.69 -6.86
N ASP A 372 26.96 -16.09 -6.59
CA ASP A 372 26.37 -16.49 -5.30
C ASP A 372 26.95 -17.80 -4.72
N THR A 373 28.11 -18.23 -5.20
CA THR A 373 28.76 -19.49 -4.82
C THR A 373 29.56 -19.31 -3.53
N GLY A 374 28.93 -19.62 -2.40
CA GLY A 374 29.64 -19.99 -1.16
C GLY A 374 30.27 -18.84 -0.37
N ILE A 375 29.78 -17.61 -0.53
CA ILE A 375 30.25 -16.43 0.22
C ILE A 375 29.97 -16.65 1.71
N LYS A 376 30.99 -16.48 2.56
CA LYS A 376 30.90 -16.59 4.02
C LYS A 376 31.05 -15.20 4.66
N PRO A 377 30.26 -14.86 5.68
CA PRO A 377 30.40 -13.59 6.38
C PRO A 377 31.71 -13.57 7.19
N ASN A 378 32.33 -12.40 7.27
CA ASN A 378 33.45 -12.15 8.18
C ASN A 378 32.94 -12.13 9.65
N ALA A 379 33.84 -12.06 10.63
CA ALA A 379 33.47 -12.14 12.05
C ALA A 379 32.44 -11.07 12.45
N LYS A 380 32.67 -9.80 12.06
CA LYS A 380 31.78 -8.68 12.37
C LYS A 380 30.39 -8.87 11.75
N LEU A 381 30.32 -9.24 10.47
CA LEU A 381 29.05 -9.48 9.77
C LEU A 381 28.32 -10.71 10.33
N ARG A 382 29.04 -11.68 10.88
CA ARG A 382 28.41 -12.83 11.57
C ARG A 382 27.75 -12.39 12.88
N ASP A 383 28.40 -11.52 13.64
CA ASP A 383 27.83 -10.97 14.87
C ASP A 383 26.58 -10.13 14.56
N GLU A 384 26.63 -9.28 13.53
CA GLU A 384 25.47 -8.53 13.03
C GLU A 384 24.33 -9.45 12.54
N LEU A 385 24.65 -10.51 11.78
CA LEU A 385 23.65 -11.51 11.37
C LEU A 385 23.01 -12.21 12.58
N ASN A 386 23.81 -12.60 13.58
CA ASN A 386 23.29 -13.25 14.79
C ASN A 386 22.37 -12.34 15.59
N GLU A 387 22.66 -11.03 15.63
CA GLU A 387 21.78 -10.03 16.24
C GLU A 387 20.44 -9.98 15.50
N VAL A 388 20.44 -9.88 14.18
CA VAL A 388 19.22 -9.87 13.34
C VAL A 388 18.42 -11.18 13.50
N LEU A 389 19.09 -12.33 13.61
CA LEU A 389 18.44 -13.63 13.86
C LEU A 389 17.85 -13.76 15.27
N SER A 390 18.28 -12.93 16.21
CA SER A 390 17.72 -12.86 17.56
C SER A 390 16.39 -12.11 17.62
N TYR A 391 16.06 -11.32 16.59
CA TYR A 391 14.86 -10.49 16.56
C TYR A 391 13.58 -11.34 16.59
N GLY A 392 12.60 -10.90 17.37
CA GLY A 392 11.26 -11.49 17.40
C GLY A 392 10.54 -11.43 16.03
N PRO A 393 9.47 -12.21 15.82
CA PRO A 393 8.76 -12.30 14.55
C PRO A 393 8.23 -10.94 14.05
N THR A 394 7.90 -10.04 14.97
CA THR A 394 7.18 -8.79 14.68
C THR A 394 8.11 -7.60 14.48
N GLN A 395 9.42 -7.80 14.61
CA GLN A 395 10.40 -6.75 14.38
C GLN A 395 10.56 -6.51 12.88
N GLU A 396 10.43 -5.26 12.45
CA GLU A 396 10.69 -4.87 11.07
C GLU A 396 12.19 -4.83 10.79
N LEU A 397 12.56 -5.31 9.60
CA LEU A 397 13.95 -5.35 9.15
C LEU A 397 14.28 -4.09 8.34
N THR A 398 15.43 -3.47 8.64
CA THR A 398 15.92 -2.32 7.89
C THR A 398 16.36 -2.73 6.47
N ALA A 399 16.45 -1.77 5.55
CA ALA A 399 16.89 -2.05 4.17
C ALA A 399 18.29 -2.71 4.13
N GLN A 400 19.21 -2.24 5.00
CA GLN A 400 20.56 -2.79 5.11
C GLN A 400 20.56 -4.23 5.63
N GLU A 401 19.75 -4.53 6.65
CA GLU A 401 19.59 -5.90 7.17
C GLU A 401 18.99 -6.84 6.13
N LYS A 402 17.98 -6.38 5.38
CA LYS A 402 17.38 -7.16 4.28
C LYS A 402 18.43 -7.50 3.23
N ASP A 403 19.29 -6.55 2.86
CA ASP A 403 20.36 -6.79 1.89
C ASP A 403 21.44 -7.73 2.43
N LEU A 404 21.78 -7.64 3.71
CA LEU A 404 22.70 -8.55 4.38
C LEU A 404 22.18 -9.99 4.36
N LEU A 405 20.92 -10.18 4.79
CA LEU A 405 20.23 -11.48 4.80
C LEU A 405 20.13 -12.07 3.38
N TRP A 406 19.78 -11.23 2.40
CA TRP A 406 19.71 -11.65 1.01
C TRP A 406 21.07 -12.11 0.49
N THR A 407 22.14 -11.35 0.77
CA THR A 407 23.51 -11.64 0.32
C THR A 407 24.01 -12.98 0.85
N PHE A 408 23.77 -13.29 2.14
CA PHE A 408 24.25 -14.52 2.78
C PHE A 408 23.24 -15.67 2.82
N ARG A 409 22.13 -15.59 2.06
CA ARG A 409 21.02 -16.58 2.09
C ARG A 409 21.45 -18.05 1.99
N ARG A 410 22.44 -18.38 1.15
CA ARG A 410 22.94 -19.77 1.01
C ARG A 410 23.79 -20.23 2.19
N HIS A 411 24.47 -19.30 2.88
CA HIS A 411 25.16 -19.62 4.12
C HIS A 411 24.14 -19.86 5.24
N LEU A 412 23.11 -19.02 5.27
CA LEU A 412 22.02 -19.08 6.24
C LEU A 412 21.06 -20.26 6.01
N SER A 413 21.13 -20.96 4.88
CA SER A 413 20.23 -22.10 4.62
C SER A 413 20.41 -23.26 5.60
N ARG A 414 21.52 -23.29 6.34
CA ARG A 414 21.78 -24.26 7.41
C ARG A 414 21.17 -23.86 8.75
N GLU A 415 20.83 -22.58 8.91
CA GLU A 415 20.27 -22.02 10.13
C GLU A 415 18.75 -22.01 10.06
N LYS A 416 18.10 -22.76 10.96
CA LYS A 416 16.63 -22.89 11.00
C LYS A 416 15.94 -21.54 11.20
N ARG A 417 16.46 -20.72 12.12
CA ARG A 417 15.89 -19.42 12.53
C ARG A 417 15.96 -18.35 11.45
N ALA A 418 16.76 -18.57 10.40
CA ALA A 418 17.01 -17.57 9.37
C ALA A 418 15.95 -17.56 8.26
N LEU A 419 15.21 -18.66 8.06
CA LEU A 419 14.30 -18.77 6.92
C LEU A 419 13.23 -17.65 6.90
N THR A 420 12.54 -17.43 8.03
CA THR A 420 11.45 -16.44 8.09
C THR A 420 11.97 -15.02 7.83
N LYS A 421 13.17 -14.70 8.33
CA LYS A 421 13.84 -13.41 8.09
C LYS A 421 14.25 -13.24 6.63
N VAL A 422 14.81 -14.27 6.00
CA VAL A 422 15.22 -14.21 4.59
C VAL A 422 14.00 -14.13 3.66
N VAL A 423 12.91 -14.83 3.97
CA VAL A 423 11.63 -14.71 3.25
C VAL A 423 11.11 -13.26 3.31
N LYS A 424 11.18 -12.59 4.46
CA LYS A 424 10.82 -11.17 4.62
C LYS A 424 11.77 -10.21 3.89
N ALA A 425 13.04 -10.60 3.75
CA ALA A 425 14.05 -9.82 3.03
C ALA A 425 13.97 -9.95 1.50
N THR A 426 13.23 -10.93 1.00
CA THR A 426 13.10 -11.25 -0.43
C THR A 426 12.11 -10.30 -1.10
N ASP A 427 12.48 -9.73 -2.25
CA ASP A 427 11.51 -9.02 -3.09
C ASP A 427 10.73 -10.00 -3.97
N TRP A 428 9.54 -10.39 -3.50
CA TRP A 428 8.65 -11.31 -4.23
C TRP A 428 8.04 -10.70 -5.50
N THR A 429 8.15 -9.38 -5.72
CA THR A 429 7.75 -8.76 -6.98
C THR A 429 8.77 -8.98 -8.09
N SER A 430 10.03 -9.26 -7.72
CA SER A 430 11.08 -9.62 -8.66
C SER A 430 11.01 -11.11 -9.00
N PRO A 431 10.66 -11.49 -10.24
CA PRO A 431 10.55 -12.90 -10.61
C PRO A 431 11.87 -13.66 -10.49
N LYS A 432 13.00 -12.95 -10.54
CA LYS A 432 14.34 -13.53 -10.37
C LYS A 432 14.62 -13.90 -8.91
N GLU A 433 14.37 -12.97 -7.98
CA GLU A 433 14.56 -13.23 -6.54
C GLU A 433 13.58 -14.30 -6.04
N ALA A 434 12.31 -14.21 -6.48
CA ALA A 434 11.29 -15.20 -6.15
C ALA A 434 11.68 -16.63 -6.59
N ARG A 435 12.23 -16.80 -7.79
CA ARG A 435 12.75 -18.10 -8.28
C ARG A 435 13.94 -18.57 -7.45
N ALA A 436 14.92 -17.71 -7.21
CA ALA A 436 16.11 -18.06 -6.42
C ALA A 436 15.76 -18.55 -5.01
N MET A 437 14.76 -17.95 -4.37
CA MET A 437 14.25 -18.43 -3.07
C MET A 437 13.44 -19.71 -3.19
N THR A 438 12.60 -19.82 -4.21
CA THR A 438 11.81 -21.04 -4.47
C THR A 438 12.72 -22.26 -4.64
N ASP A 439 13.86 -22.11 -5.30
CA ASP A 439 14.84 -23.19 -5.47
C ASP A 439 15.60 -23.51 -4.17
N LEU A 440 15.76 -22.53 -3.27
CA LEU A 440 16.53 -22.68 -2.03
C LEU A 440 15.71 -23.28 -0.88
N ILE A 441 14.41 -22.98 -0.80
CA ILE A 441 13.51 -23.41 0.28
C ILE A 441 13.54 -24.94 0.51
N PRO A 442 13.46 -25.82 -0.51
CA PRO A 442 13.50 -27.27 -0.30
C PRO A 442 14.82 -27.78 0.29
N THR A 443 15.90 -27.02 0.14
CA THR A 443 17.23 -27.36 0.67
C THR A 443 17.52 -26.72 2.03
N TRP A 444 16.59 -25.90 2.55
CA TRP A 444 16.75 -25.23 3.82
C TRP A 444 16.66 -26.22 4.98
N ALA A 445 17.38 -25.93 6.07
CA ALA A 445 17.25 -26.66 7.32
C ALA A 445 15.80 -26.66 7.80
N GLU A 446 15.34 -27.82 8.26
CA GLU A 446 13.98 -28.02 8.72
C GLU A 446 13.63 -27.08 9.88
N ILE A 447 12.67 -26.17 9.66
CA ILE A 447 12.22 -25.19 10.66
C ILE A 447 11.27 -25.83 11.68
N ASP A 448 11.17 -25.17 12.83
CA ASP A 448 10.26 -25.53 13.91
C ASP A 448 8.83 -25.02 13.61
N VAL A 449 7.83 -25.52 14.35
CA VAL A 449 6.40 -25.28 14.07
C VAL A 449 6.02 -23.81 14.27
N ASP A 450 6.61 -23.14 15.27
CA ASP A 450 6.42 -21.73 15.54
C ASP A 450 6.80 -20.84 14.32
N ALA A 451 7.92 -21.15 13.68
CA ALA A 451 8.38 -20.48 12.47
C ALA A 451 7.50 -20.82 11.26
N ALA A 452 6.95 -22.04 11.18
CA ALA A 452 6.02 -22.42 10.12
C ALA A 452 4.70 -21.63 10.23
N LEU A 453 4.19 -21.40 11.44
CA LEU A 453 3.01 -20.56 11.68
C LEU A 453 3.24 -19.11 11.25
N GLU A 454 4.45 -18.56 11.46
CA GLU A 454 4.82 -17.21 10.96
C GLU A 454 4.69 -17.11 9.43
N LEU A 455 5.12 -18.15 8.71
CA LEU A 455 5.07 -18.21 7.23
C LEU A 455 3.64 -18.33 6.68
N LEU A 456 2.66 -18.67 7.52
CA LEU A 456 1.24 -18.70 7.14
C LEU A 456 0.53 -17.36 7.39
N GLY A 457 1.23 -16.38 7.96
CA GLY A 457 0.69 -15.05 8.24
C GLY A 457 0.38 -14.20 7.00
N PRO A 458 -0.25 -13.02 7.21
CA PRO A 458 -0.71 -12.12 6.15
C PRO A 458 0.42 -11.48 5.34
N THR A 459 1.66 -11.52 5.83
CA THR A 459 2.82 -10.92 5.13
C THR A 459 3.38 -11.81 4.03
N VAL A 460 2.98 -13.08 3.97
CA VAL A 460 3.53 -14.09 3.07
C VAL A 460 2.47 -14.58 2.08
N ASP A 461 2.58 -14.07 0.86
CA ASP A 461 1.68 -14.39 -0.26
C ASP A 461 2.18 -15.54 -1.15
N SER A 462 3.45 -15.94 -1.03
CA SER A 462 4.07 -16.89 -1.94
C SER A 462 3.53 -18.31 -1.73
N PRO A 463 2.91 -18.96 -2.73
CA PRO A 463 2.32 -20.29 -2.58
C PRO A 463 3.38 -21.36 -2.28
N VAL A 464 4.61 -21.20 -2.77
CA VAL A 464 5.74 -22.11 -2.48
C VAL A 464 6.10 -22.06 -0.99
N VAL A 465 6.21 -20.85 -0.43
CA VAL A 465 6.56 -20.67 0.99
C VAL A 465 5.46 -21.25 1.87
N ARG A 466 4.20 -20.99 1.53
CA ARG A 466 3.05 -21.54 2.26
C ARG A 466 2.97 -23.07 2.15
N ALA A 467 3.23 -23.64 0.97
CA ALA A 467 3.29 -25.08 0.78
C ALA A 467 4.39 -25.74 1.63
N TYR A 468 5.57 -25.10 1.72
CA TYR A 468 6.63 -25.55 2.62
C TYR A 468 6.18 -25.49 4.09
N ALA A 469 5.55 -24.39 4.52
CA ALA A 469 5.03 -24.27 5.88
C ALA A 469 3.99 -25.36 6.21
N VAL A 470 3.11 -25.70 5.26
CA VAL A 470 2.14 -26.79 5.39
C VAL A 470 2.84 -28.16 5.48
N ASP A 471 3.90 -28.40 4.71
CA ASP A 471 4.70 -29.62 4.82
C ASP A 471 5.37 -29.77 6.19
N ARG A 472 5.81 -28.65 6.79
CA ARG A 472 6.31 -28.63 8.17
C ARG A 472 5.23 -28.99 9.18
N LEU A 473 4.03 -28.41 9.05
CA LEU A 473 2.89 -28.74 9.91
C LEU A 473 2.44 -30.20 9.78
N ARG A 474 2.68 -30.83 8.62
CA ARG A 474 2.36 -32.25 8.41
C ARG A 474 3.13 -33.19 9.34
N LYS A 475 4.28 -32.75 9.87
CA LYS A 475 5.08 -33.51 10.85
C LYS A 475 4.61 -33.34 12.29
N ALA A 476 3.81 -32.32 12.60
CA ALA A 476 3.26 -32.12 13.94
C ALA A 476 2.23 -33.21 14.26
N ASP A 477 2.15 -33.61 15.52
CA ASP A 477 1.14 -34.57 15.99
C ASP A 477 -0.25 -33.92 16.05
N ASP A 478 -1.29 -34.73 16.26
CA ASP A 478 -2.67 -34.25 16.26
C ASP A 478 -3.00 -33.40 17.51
N ASP A 479 -2.38 -33.72 18.66
CA ASP A 479 -2.62 -33.02 19.93
C ASP A 479 -2.01 -31.61 19.90
N GLU A 480 -0.79 -31.45 19.38
CA GLU A 480 -0.16 -30.16 19.13
C GLU A 480 -0.93 -29.38 18.07
N LEU A 481 -1.35 -30.02 16.97
CA LEU A 481 -2.13 -29.35 15.93
C LEU A 481 -3.44 -28.78 16.47
N GLN A 482 -4.09 -29.48 17.41
CA GLN A 482 -5.30 -28.99 18.07
C GLN A 482 -5.06 -27.66 18.82
N LEU A 483 -3.87 -27.45 19.38
CA LEU A 483 -3.52 -26.20 20.08
C LEU A 483 -3.47 -24.99 19.15
N TYR A 484 -3.24 -25.18 17.85
CA TYR A 484 -3.14 -24.10 16.85
C TYR A 484 -4.31 -24.10 15.85
N LEU A 485 -5.23 -25.05 15.96
CA LEU A 485 -6.27 -25.30 14.95
C LEU A 485 -7.14 -24.07 14.68
N LEU A 486 -7.51 -23.31 15.71
CA LEU A 486 -8.28 -22.08 15.54
C LEU A 486 -7.53 -21.07 14.66
N GLN A 487 -6.24 -20.86 14.91
CA GLN A 487 -5.39 -19.94 14.18
C GLN A 487 -5.14 -20.43 12.75
N LEU A 488 -5.01 -21.74 12.55
CA LEU A 488 -4.88 -22.33 11.22
C LEU A 488 -6.15 -22.17 10.39
N VAL A 489 -7.34 -22.28 11.00
CA VAL A 489 -8.61 -21.95 10.34
C VAL A 489 -8.63 -20.47 9.94
N GLN A 490 -8.20 -19.56 10.83
CA GLN A 490 -8.09 -18.13 10.46
C GLN A 490 -7.07 -17.89 9.34
N ALA A 491 -5.96 -18.62 9.32
CA ALA A 491 -4.91 -18.50 8.31
C ALA A 491 -5.37 -18.86 6.89
N LEU A 492 -6.51 -19.55 6.73
CA LEU A 492 -7.16 -19.77 5.44
C LEU A 492 -7.54 -18.44 4.76
N LYS A 493 -7.83 -17.38 5.53
CA LYS A 493 -8.14 -16.04 5.00
C LYS A 493 -6.99 -15.44 4.18
N PHE A 494 -5.75 -15.84 4.47
CA PHE A 494 -4.55 -15.34 3.80
C PHE A 494 -4.16 -16.15 2.56
N GLU A 495 -4.88 -17.25 2.26
CA GLU A 495 -4.59 -18.09 1.11
C GLU A 495 -5.28 -17.56 -0.16
N LYS A 496 -4.51 -17.32 -1.22
CA LYS A 496 -5.03 -16.85 -2.50
C LYS A 496 -5.46 -18.04 -3.36
N TYR A 497 -6.76 -18.15 -3.61
CA TYR A 497 -7.32 -19.15 -4.52
C TYR A 497 -7.46 -18.54 -5.92
N GLN A 498 -6.76 -19.11 -6.90
CA GLN A 498 -6.84 -18.68 -8.29
C GLN A 498 -8.10 -19.32 -8.92
N THR A 499 -9.14 -18.51 -9.14
CA THR A 499 -10.40 -18.85 -9.85
C THR A 499 -11.29 -19.94 -9.21
N GLU A 500 -12.59 -19.91 -9.54
CA GLU A 500 -13.61 -20.82 -8.98
C GLU A 500 -13.54 -22.26 -9.55
N GLU A 501 -12.82 -22.47 -10.65
CA GLU A 501 -12.79 -23.75 -11.39
C GLU A 501 -11.70 -24.73 -10.92
N ASP A 502 -10.63 -24.26 -10.29
CA ASP A 502 -9.59 -25.12 -9.75
C ASP A 502 -10.00 -25.59 -8.35
N GLY A 503 -10.15 -26.90 -8.17
CA GLY A 503 -10.38 -27.52 -6.87
C GLY A 503 -9.29 -27.18 -5.84
N LEU A 504 -9.43 -27.70 -4.61
CA LEU A 504 -8.42 -27.46 -3.58
C LEU A 504 -7.05 -28.02 -4.00
N GLN A 505 -6.06 -27.14 -4.12
CA GLN A 505 -4.68 -27.52 -4.47
C GLN A 505 -4.13 -28.52 -3.43
N PRO A 506 -3.37 -29.55 -3.84
CA PRO A 506 -2.93 -30.62 -2.96
C PRO A 506 -2.01 -30.17 -1.82
N THR A 507 -1.26 -29.08 -2.03
CA THR A 507 -0.35 -28.47 -1.04
C THR A 507 -0.97 -27.31 -0.26
N SER A 508 -2.28 -27.06 -0.43
CA SER A 508 -2.98 -25.97 0.27
C SER A 508 -3.17 -26.28 1.75
N LEU A 509 -3.27 -25.21 2.56
CA LEU A 509 -3.59 -25.34 3.98
C LEU A 509 -4.97 -25.98 4.18
N ALA A 510 -5.96 -25.58 3.37
CA ALA A 510 -7.31 -26.16 3.39
C ALA A 510 -7.29 -27.68 3.19
N ARG A 511 -6.55 -28.17 2.19
CA ARG A 511 -6.49 -29.61 1.91
C ARG A 511 -5.81 -30.37 3.04
N PHE A 512 -4.73 -29.83 3.60
CA PHE A 512 -4.05 -30.41 4.75
C PHE A 512 -4.98 -30.55 5.97
N LEU A 513 -5.72 -29.48 6.32
CA LEU A 513 -6.65 -29.51 7.44
C LEU A 513 -7.74 -30.56 7.22
N ILE A 514 -8.32 -30.64 6.02
CA ILE A 514 -9.33 -31.66 5.67
C ILE A 514 -8.77 -33.07 5.81
N ASP A 515 -7.58 -33.33 5.27
CA ASP A 515 -6.97 -34.67 5.29
C ASP A 515 -6.70 -35.13 6.73
N ARG A 516 -6.13 -34.27 7.58
CA ARG A 516 -5.89 -34.57 9.01
C ARG A 516 -7.18 -34.74 9.80
N ALA A 517 -8.12 -33.81 9.63
CA ALA A 517 -9.40 -33.81 10.33
C ALA A 517 -10.30 -34.99 9.94
N SER A 518 -10.22 -35.47 8.70
CA SER A 518 -10.97 -36.66 8.27
C SER A 518 -10.41 -37.96 8.85
N ALA A 519 -9.12 -37.98 9.23
CA ALA A 519 -8.49 -39.15 9.84
C ALA A 519 -8.67 -39.20 11.37
N ASN A 520 -8.82 -38.04 12.02
CA ASN A 520 -8.99 -37.92 13.47
C ASN A 520 -10.29 -37.19 13.82
N PHE A 521 -11.24 -37.92 14.42
CA PHE A 521 -12.56 -37.39 14.76
C PHE A 521 -12.52 -36.19 15.71
N THR A 522 -11.60 -36.16 16.68
CA THR A 522 -11.48 -35.03 17.63
C THR A 522 -11.11 -33.74 16.89
N LEU A 523 -10.11 -33.82 16.01
CA LEU A 523 -9.73 -32.70 15.14
C LEU A 523 -10.87 -32.34 14.18
N GLY A 524 -11.54 -33.33 13.58
CA GLY A 524 -12.70 -33.14 12.71
C GLY A 524 -13.86 -32.42 13.38
N ASN A 525 -14.16 -32.76 14.65
CA ASN A 525 -15.17 -32.09 15.45
C ASN A 525 -14.83 -30.61 15.64
N PHE A 526 -13.62 -30.28 16.08
CA PHE A 526 -13.25 -28.88 16.28
C PHE A 526 -13.16 -28.10 14.96
N LEU A 527 -12.62 -28.70 13.89
CA LEU A 527 -12.57 -28.08 12.57
C LEU A 527 -13.98 -27.71 12.08
N HIS A 528 -14.94 -28.64 12.17
CA HIS A 528 -16.34 -28.41 11.81
C HIS A 528 -16.90 -27.19 12.55
N TRP A 529 -16.81 -27.16 13.88
CA TRP A 529 -17.37 -26.08 14.67
C TRP A 529 -16.68 -24.72 14.42
N PHE A 530 -15.37 -24.71 14.20
CA PHE A 530 -14.65 -23.47 13.87
C PHE A 530 -15.05 -22.93 12.49
N LEU A 531 -15.25 -23.81 11.49
CA LEU A 531 -15.73 -23.42 10.16
C LEU A 531 -17.18 -22.94 10.20
N MET A 532 -18.06 -23.60 10.95
CA MET A 532 -19.47 -23.22 11.07
C MET A 532 -19.64 -21.82 11.65
N VAL A 533 -18.86 -21.48 12.68
CA VAL A 533 -18.86 -20.15 13.28
C VAL A 533 -18.49 -19.07 12.26
N GLU A 534 -17.45 -19.30 11.45
CA GLU A 534 -17.03 -18.34 10.41
C GLU A 534 -18.00 -18.28 9.23
N CYS A 535 -18.71 -19.37 8.90
CA CYS A 535 -19.75 -19.39 7.87
C CYS A 535 -20.95 -18.50 8.24
N GLU A 536 -21.32 -18.46 9.52
CA GLU A 536 -22.44 -17.68 10.04
C GLU A 536 -22.08 -16.22 10.36
N ASP A 537 -20.80 -15.86 10.34
CA ASP A 537 -20.33 -14.54 10.73
C ASP A 537 -20.68 -13.45 9.69
N THR A 538 -21.70 -12.63 10.01
CA THR A 538 -22.14 -11.50 9.18
C THR A 538 -21.45 -10.19 9.56
N GLY A 539 -20.13 -10.21 9.70
CA GLY A 539 -19.33 -9.00 9.96
C GLY A 539 -19.61 -7.85 8.97
N PRO A 540 -19.33 -6.60 9.34
CA PRO A 540 -19.80 -5.41 8.62
C PRO A 540 -19.18 -5.19 7.23
N ASP A 541 -18.10 -5.89 6.86
CA ASP A 541 -17.37 -5.61 5.63
C ASP A 541 -17.78 -6.52 4.45
N ALA A 542 -17.83 -5.96 3.23
CA ALA A 542 -18.13 -6.71 1.99
C ALA A 542 -17.12 -7.84 1.69
N THR A 543 -15.88 -7.71 2.16
CA THR A 543 -14.83 -8.74 2.14
C THR A 543 -15.22 -9.99 2.95
N SER A 544 -16.13 -9.86 3.93
CA SER A 544 -16.65 -10.96 4.74
C SER A 544 -17.49 -11.95 3.91
N ALA A 545 -18.15 -11.50 2.83
CA ALA A 545 -18.95 -12.40 1.98
C ALA A 545 -18.07 -13.38 1.18
N ALA A 546 -16.94 -12.91 0.63
CA ALA A 546 -15.98 -13.77 -0.08
C ALA A 546 -15.31 -14.76 0.90
N LYS A 547 -14.93 -14.28 2.10
CA LYS A 547 -14.36 -15.12 3.16
C LYS A 547 -15.34 -16.21 3.65
N ARG A 548 -16.63 -15.89 3.83
CA ARG A 548 -17.66 -16.89 4.16
C ARG A 548 -17.79 -17.98 3.10
N LYS A 549 -17.81 -17.61 1.82
CA LYS A 549 -17.84 -18.58 0.72
C LYS A 549 -16.62 -19.50 0.75
N LEU A 550 -15.45 -18.97 1.11
CA LEU A 550 -14.24 -19.78 1.30
C LEU A 550 -14.43 -20.83 2.39
N PHE A 551 -14.85 -20.44 3.60
CA PHE A 551 -15.06 -21.39 4.71
C PHE A 551 -16.13 -22.43 4.38
N ALA A 552 -17.24 -22.00 3.79
CA ALA A 552 -18.30 -22.90 3.35
C ALA A 552 -17.80 -23.91 2.30
N ARG A 553 -16.88 -23.50 1.41
CA ARG A 553 -16.24 -24.40 0.45
C ARG A 553 -15.35 -25.43 1.12
N VAL A 554 -14.54 -25.02 2.10
CA VAL A 554 -13.68 -25.95 2.87
C VAL A 554 -14.55 -26.94 3.64
N GLU A 555 -15.61 -26.48 4.29
CA GLU A 555 -16.58 -27.32 5.00
C GLU A 555 -17.28 -28.32 4.08
N TYR A 556 -17.69 -27.88 2.88
CA TYR A 556 -18.27 -28.77 1.87
C TYR A 556 -17.32 -29.90 1.49
N TYR A 557 -16.04 -29.60 1.22
CA TYR A 557 -15.04 -30.62 0.89
C TYR A 557 -14.69 -31.51 2.09
N PHE A 558 -14.70 -30.97 3.31
CA PHE A 558 -14.54 -31.76 4.53
C PHE A 558 -15.66 -32.79 4.69
N MET A 559 -16.91 -32.35 4.55
CA MET A 559 -18.08 -33.22 4.61
C MET A 559 -18.10 -34.26 3.48
N LEU A 560 -17.66 -33.91 2.27
CA LEU A 560 -17.51 -34.85 1.16
C LEU A 560 -16.41 -35.89 1.43
N ALA A 561 -15.30 -35.47 2.02
CA ALA A 561 -14.23 -36.39 2.44
C ALA A 561 -14.74 -37.38 3.48
N LEU A 562 -15.48 -36.91 4.50
CA LEU A 562 -16.10 -37.77 5.52
C LEU A 562 -17.14 -38.72 4.94
N GLU A 563 -17.99 -38.28 4.01
CA GLU A 563 -18.98 -39.16 3.36
C GLU A 563 -18.28 -40.34 2.66
N LYS A 564 -17.10 -40.08 2.07
CA LYS A 564 -16.32 -41.11 1.37
C LYS A 564 -15.55 -42.03 2.32
N SER A 565 -14.93 -41.50 3.37
CA SER A 565 -14.06 -42.27 4.27
C SER A 565 -14.75 -42.77 5.54
N HIS A 566 -15.56 -41.93 6.19
CA HIS A 566 -16.15 -42.17 7.51
C HIS A 566 -17.59 -41.61 7.62
N PRO A 567 -18.58 -42.19 6.92
CA PRO A 567 -19.94 -41.64 6.86
C PRO A 567 -20.63 -41.56 8.24
N GLU A 568 -20.26 -42.44 9.19
CA GLU A 568 -20.77 -42.41 10.57
C GLU A 568 -20.31 -41.16 11.35
N GLN A 569 -19.10 -40.68 11.11
CA GLN A 569 -18.62 -39.43 11.71
C GLN A 569 -19.41 -38.23 11.19
N ARG A 570 -19.71 -38.22 9.88
CA ARG A 570 -20.57 -37.18 9.29
C ARG A 570 -21.97 -37.17 9.91
N LYS A 571 -22.60 -38.33 10.07
CA LYS A 571 -23.91 -38.45 10.75
C LYS A 571 -23.85 -37.91 12.18
N THR A 572 -22.74 -38.17 12.88
CA THR A 572 -22.51 -37.69 14.24
C THR A 572 -22.45 -36.16 14.30
N LEU A 573 -21.70 -35.50 13.40
CA LEU A 573 -21.66 -34.03 13.32
C LEU A 573 -23.03 -33.42 13.02
N LEU A 574 -23.81 -34.05 12.12
CA LEU A 574 -25.18 -33.61 11.83
C LEU A 574 -26.10 -33.73 13.05
N ALA A 575 -26.01 -34.82 13.82
CA ALA A 575 -26.77 -35.00 15.05
C ALA A 575 -26.36 -33.99 16.14
N GLN A 576 -25.07 -33.65 16.24
CA GLN A 576 -24.61 -32.56 17.11
C GLN A 576 -25.23 -31.21 16.71
N ALA A 577 -25.30 -30.91 15.42
CA ALA A 577 -25.90 -29.67 14.91
C ALA A 577 -27.41 -29.58 15.21
N GLU A 578 -28.13 -30.69 15.12
CA GLU A 578 -29.54 -30.77 15.52
C GLU A 578 -29.72 -30.49 17.02
N MET A 579 -28.93 -31.15 17.88
CA MET A 579 -28.96 -30.92 19.33
C MET A 579 -28.68 -29.45 19.67
N ILE A 580 -27.69 -28.83 19.04
CA ILE A 580 -27.35 -27.41 19.26
C ILE A 580 -28.48 -26.50 18.80
N THR A 581 -29.15 -26.82 17.69
CA THR A 581 -30.30 -26.04 17.20
C THR A 581 -31.45 -26.05 18.22
N ILE A 582 -31.74 -27.22 18.80
CA ILE A 582 -32.79 -27.38 19.83
C ILE A 582 -32.40 -26.62 21.12
N LEU A 583 -31.15 -26.74 21.58
CA LEU A 583 -30.65 -26.02 22.75
C LEU A 583 -30.65 -24.49 22.55
N THR A 584 -30.30 -24.03 21.34
CA THR A 584 -30.34 -22.61 20.96
C THR A 584 -31.76 -22.07 21.05
N LYS A 585 -32.74 -22.84 20.56
CA LYS A 585 -34.17 -22.49 20.68
C LYS A 585 -34.59 -22.39 22.15
N ALA A 586 -34.27 -23.40 22.96
CA ALA A 586 -34.57 -23.41 24.39
C ALA A 586 -33.97 -22.19 25.11
N SER A 587 -32.70 -21.89 24.82
CA SER A 587 -31.99 -20.76 25.43
C SER A 587 -32.59 -19.41 25.03
N LYS A 588 -32.98 -19.22 23.76
CA LYS A 588 -33.67 -18.01 23.30
C LYS A 588 -35.02 -17.84 23.98
N ASP A 589 -35.82 -18.91 24.05
CA ASP A 589 -37.13 -18.89 24.69
C ASP A 589 -37.02 -18.48 26.17
N ILE A 590 -36.06 -19.06 26.90
CA ILE A 590 -35.82 -18.72 28.32
C ILE A 590 -35.25 -17.31 28.49
N ARG A 591 -34.36 -16.87 27.60
CA ARG A 591 -33.74 -15.53 27.66
C ARG A 591 -34.77 -14.43 27.51
N PHE A 592 -35.61 -14.51 26.47
CA PHE A 592 -36.59 -13.48 26.15
C PHE A 592 -37.90 -13.59 26.95
N ASP A 593 -38.08 -14.66 27.72
CA ASP A 593 -39.17 -14.77 28.69
C ASP A 593 -39.05 -13.70 29.79
N ARG A 594 -40.16 -13.03 30.09
CA ARG A 594 -40.27 -12.03 31.15
C ARG A 594 -40.55 -12.64 32.53
N ALA A 595 -40.76 -13.95 32.61
CA ALA A 595 -41.00 -14.66 33.86
C ALA A 595 -39.82 -14.55 34.85
N ASN A 596 -40.10 -14.72 36.14
CA ASN A 596 -39.07 -14.75 37.17
C ASN A 596 -38.16 -15.99 37.04
N ARG A 597 -36.98 -15.94 37.65
CA ARG A 597 -35.98 -17.02 37.54
C ARG A 597 -36.50 -18.41 37.94
N PRO A 598 -37.25 -18.61 39.04
CA PRO A 598 -37.81 -19.92 39.37
C PRO A 598 -38.75 -20.46 38.28
N MET A 599 -39.63 -19.62 37.71
CA MET A 599 -40.50 -20.02 36.60
C MET A 599 -39.71 -20.35 35.33
N LYS A 600 -38.64 -19.60 35.04
CA LYS A 600 -37.72 -19.92 33.93
C LYS A 600 -37.07 -21.30 34.10
N ILE A 601 -36.64 -21.63 35.32
CA ILE A 601 -36.08 -22.96 35.63
C ILE A 601 -37.14 -24.03 35.38
N GLU A 602 -38.36 -23.88 35.91
CA GLU A 602 -39.43 -24.85 35.69
C GLU A 602 -39.80 -25.02 34.20
N LYS A 603 -39.81 -23.94 33.42
CA LYS A 603 -40.02 -24.01 31.96
C LYS A 603 -38.88 -24.73 31.26
N LEU A 604 -37.63 -24.48 31.64
CA LEU A 604 -36.47 -25.19 31.10
C LEU A 604 -36.58 -26.69 31.39
N LYS A 605 -36.90 -27.08 32.63
CA LYS A 605 -37.09 -28.48 33.02
C LYS A 605 -38.16 -29.16 32.18
N LYS A 606 -39.31 -28.50 31.98
CA LYS A 606 -40.39 -29.00 31.12
C LYS A 606 -39.96 -29.13 29.66
N PHE A 607 -39.20 -28.16 29.14
CA PHE A 607 -38.70 -28.22 27.77
C PHE A 607 -37.73 -29.39 27.57
N LEU A 608 -36.79 -29.60 28.50
CA LEU A 608 -35.82 -30.69 28.45
C LEU A 608 -36.47 -32.07 28.61
N ALA A 609 -37.58 -32.16 29.36
CA ALA A 609 -38.33 -33.39 29.57
C ALA A 609 -39.32 -33.73 28.45
N ASP A 610 -39.61 -32.79 27.53
CA ASP A 610 -40.55 -33.02 26.41
C ASP A 610 -39.94 -34.03 25.41
N PRO A 611 -40.57 -35.19 25.18
CA PRO A 611 -40.08 -36.19 24.23
C PRO A 611 -39.92 -35.66 22.81
N LYS A 612 -40.62 -34.58 22.42
CA LYS A 612 -40.50 -33.99 21.07
C LYS A 612 -39.15 -33.34 20.80
N ASN A 613 -38.39 -33.03 21.85
CA ASN A 613 -37.09 -32.38 21.74
C ASN A 613 -35.92 -33.38 21.73
N ASP A 614 -36.17 -34.67 21.98
CA ASP A 614 -35.15 -35.75 22.00
C ASP A 614 -33.92 -35.48 22.89
N LEU A 615 -34.03 -34.58 23.89
CA LEU A 615 -32.92 -34.20 24.77
C LEU A 615 -32.81 -35.06 26.04
N LEU A 616 -33.93 -35.62 26.52
CA LEU A 616 -33.96 -36.43 27.74
C LEU A 616 -33.21 -37.76 27.54
N ASN A 617 -33.48 -38.43 26.43
CA ASN A 617 -32.80 -39.63 25.97
C ASN A 617 -32.47 -39.44 24.50
N LEU A 618 -31.21 -39.22 24.18
CA LEU A 618 -30.75 -39.07 22.81
C LEU A 618 -31.00 -40.37 22.03
N PRO A 619 -31.40 -40.29 20.75
CA PRO A 619 -31.68 -41.49 19.94
C PRO A 619 -30.49 -42.43 19.81
N ALA A 620 -29.28 -41.89 19.84
CA ALA A 620 -28.02 -42.62 19.86
C ALA A 620 -27.00 -41.91 20.77
N PRO A 621 -26.03 -42.64 21.37
CA PRO A 621 -24.93 -42.03 22.10
C PRO A 621 -24.17 -41.05 21.21
N LEU A 622 -24.01 -39.81 21.68
CA LEU A 622 -23.46 -38.71 20.89
C LEU A 622 -22.19 -38.16 21.57
N PRO A 623 -21.03 -38.14 20.91
CA PRO A 623 -19.88 -37.37 21.37
C PRO A 623 -20.24 -35.91 21.55
N LEU A 624 -19.88 -35.32 22.69
CA LEU A 624 -20.20 -33.92 22.98
C LEU A 624 -19.33 -32.98 22.11
N PRO A 625 -19.91 -31.96 21.45
CA PRO A 625 -19.13 -30.98 20.67
C PRO A 625 -17.96 -30.36 21.44
N LEU A 626 -18.22 -29.99 22.70
CA LEU A 626 -17.25 -29.34 23.59
C LEU A 626 -16.06 -30.26 23.97
N ASP A 627 -16.31 -31.56 24.07
CA ASP A 627 -15.32 -32.57 24.43
C ASP A 627 -15.65 -33.91 23.74
N PRO A 628 -15.05 -34.16 22.56
CA PRO A 628 -15.33 -35.37 21.77
C PRO A 628 -15.01 -36.68 22.48
N SER A 629 -14.19 -36.66 23.54
CA SER A 629 -13.89 -37.83 24.35
C SER A 629 -15.06 -38.25 25.26
N VAL A 630 -16.02 -37.36 25.48
CA VAL A 630 -17.19 -37.58 26.35
C VAL A 630 -18.41 -37.89 25.49
N VAL A 631 -18.90 -39.12 25.56
CA VAL A 631 -20.11 -39.57 24.86
C VAL A 631 -21.32 -39.46 25.80
N VAL A 632 -22.33 -38.71 25.36
CA VAL A 632 -23.55 -38.41 26.12
C VAL A 632 -24.75 -39.19 25.60
N THR A 633 -25.67 -39.54 26.49
CA THR A 633 -26.91 -40.28 26.19
C THR A 633 -28.17 -39.45 26.44
N GLY A 634 -28.06 -38.28 27.04
CA GLY A 634 -29.19 -37.41 27.37
C GLY A 634 -28.84 -36.32 28.38
N ILE A 635 -29.81 -35.47 28.68
CA ILE A 635 -29.70 -34.37 29.65
C ILE A 635 -30.59 -34.67 30.85
N GLU A 636 -30.10 -34.42 32.06
CA GLU A 636 -30.89 -34.52 33.29
C GLU A 636 -31.70 -33.23 33.55
N PRO A 637 -33.05 -33.25 33.40
CA PRO A 637 -33.84 -32.03 33.54
C PRO A 637 -33.87 -31.52 34.99
N ASP A 638 -34.02 -32.40 35.98
CA ASP A 638 -34.24 -32.00 37.37
C ASP A 638 -33.08 -31.19 37.96
N SER A 639 -31.87 -31.44 37.48
CA SER A 639 -30.65 -30.76 37.89
C SER A 639 -30.31 -29.53 37.05
N ALA A 640 -31.11 -29.22 36.02
CA ALA A 640 -30.90 -28.06 35.16
C ALA A 640 -31.22 -26.75 35.91
N LEU A 641 -30.39 -25.72 35.69
CA LEU A 641 -30.53 -24.41 36.34
C LEU A 641 -30.37 -23.27 35.33
N VAL A 642 -30.88 -22.10 35.68
CA VAL A 642 -30.63 -20.85 34.96
C VAL A 642 -29.80 -19.94 35.85
N PHE A 643 -28.67 -19.43 35.36
CA PHE A 643 -27.83 -18.52 36.14
C PHE A 643 -28.50 -17.15 36.31
N LYS A 644 -28.17 -16.47 37.42
CA LYS A 644 -28.60 -15.09 37.68
C LYS A 644 -27.70 -14.13 36.89
N SER A 645 -27.95 -14.00 35.59
CA SER A 645 -27.22 -13.09 34.68
C SER A 645 -28.19 -12.49 33.65
N SER A 646 -27.85 -11.32 33.10
CA SER A 646 -28.64 -10.63 32.07
C SER A 646 -28.92 -11.50 30.84
N LEU A 647 -27.99 -12.39 30.49
CA LEU A 647 -28.12 -13.31 29.36
C LEU A 647 -28.82 -14.63 29.71
N SER A 648 -29.17 -14.86 30.99
CA SER A 648 -29.85 -16.07 31.48
C SER A 648 -29.26 -17.40 30.97
N PRO A 649 -27.94 -17.64 31.11
CA PRO A 649 -27.32 -18.85 30.56
C PRO A 649 -27.79 -20.11 31.31
N LEU A 650 -27.82 -21.22 30.58
CA LEU A 650 -28.39 -22.49 31.04
C LEU A 650 -27.28 -23.39 31.59
N LEU A 651 -27.44 -23.90 32.81
CA LEU A 651 -26.63 -24.99 33.34
C LEU A 651 -27.33 -26.30 33.02
N LEU A 652 -26.69 -27.13 32.21
CA LEU A 652 -27.18 -28.43 31.75
C LEU A 652 -26.26 -29.53 32.30
N ILE A 653 -26.85 -30.62 32.78
CA ILE A 653 -26.09 -31.78 33.24
C ILE A 653 -26.31 -32.93 32.25
N PHE A 654 -25.27 -33.26 31.49
CA PHE A 654 -25.33 -34.38 30.56
C PHE A 654 -25.04 -35.70 31.27
N LYS A 655 -25.80 -36.73 30.91
CA LYS A 655 -25.54 -38.12 31.31
C LYS A 655 -24.62 -38.75 30.28
N THR A 656 -23.51 -39.31 30.75
CA THR A 656 -22.55 -40.00 29.88
C THR A 656 -22.86 -41.49 29.78
N THR A 657 -22.31 -42.16 28.77
CA THR A 657 -22.38 -43.63 28.64
C THR A 657 -21.78 -44.38 29.85
N THR A 658 -20.91 -43.72 30.61
CA THR A 658 -20.32 -44.24 31.85
C THR A 658 -21.17 -43.97 33.11
N ASN A 659 -22.40 -43.48 32.95
CA ASN A 659 -23.28 -43.02 34.04
C ASN A 659 -22.68 -41.90 34.92
N LYS A 660 -21.67 -41.18 34.43
CA LYS A 660 -21.15 -39.96 35.06
C LYS A 660 -21.89 -38.72 34.57
N HIS A 661 -21.94 -37.70 35.43
CA HIS A 661 -22.56 -36.41 35.14
C HIS A 661 -21.51 -35.45 34.58
N TYR A 662 -21.80 -34.80 33.45
CA TYR A 662 -20.94 -33.83 32.80
C TYR A 662 -21.64 -32.46 32.72
N PRO A 663 -21.35 -31.52 33.66
CA PRO A 663 -22.05 -30.24 33.73
C PRO A 663 -21.47 -29.25 32.71
N VAL A 664 -22.35 -28.58 31.98
CA VAL A 664 -22.02 -27.65 30.90
C VAL A 664 -22.92 -26.43 31.00
N ILE A 665 -22.35 -25.25 30.76
CA ILE A 665 -23.09 -24.01 30.57
C ILE A 665 -23.33 -23.80 29.08
N PHE A 666 -24.57 -23.57 28.69
CA PHE A 666 -24.92 -23.13 27.35
C PHE A 666 -25.34 -21.66 27.37
N LYS A 667 -24.63 -20.82 26.61
CA LYS A 667 -24.85 -19.38 26.52
C LYS A 667 -25.41 -19.01 25.13
N THR A 668 -26.34 -18.06 25.09
CA THR A 668 -26.85 -17.45 23.86
C THR A 668 -26.95 -15.93 24.01
N GLY A 669 -26.48 -15.19 23.01
CA GLY A 669 -26.39 -13.73 22.99
C GLY A 669 -25.03 -13.16 23.35
N ASP A 670 -24.01 -14.00 23.44
CA ASP A 670 -22.64 -13.67 23.84
C ASP A 670 -21.67 -14.21 22.78
N ASP A 671 -20.61 -13.48 22.45
CA ASP A 671 -19.59 -13.94 21.50
C ASP A 671 -18.46 -14.65 22.26
N LEU A 672 -18.53 -15.98 22.31
CA LEU A 672 -17.58 -16.80 23.06
C LEU A 672 -16.24 -17.01 22.34
N ARG A 673 -16.06 -16.50 21.12
CA ARG A 673 -14.80 -16.70 20.38
C ARG A 673 -13.62 -16.06 21.09
N GLN A 674 -13.86 -14.92 21.77
CA GLN A 674 -12.83 -14.24 22.56
C GLN A 674 -12.40 -15.10 23.75
N ASP A 675 -13.33 -15.56 24.58
CA ASP A 675 -13.05 -16.45 25.69
C ASP A 675 -12.38 -17.75 25.23
N GLN A 676 -12.87 -18.32 24.13
CA GLN A 676 -12.31 -19.53 23.55
C GLN A 676 -10.85 -19.34 23.14
N LEU A 677 -10.52 -18.23 22.46
CA LEU A 677 -9.15 -17.91 22.11
C LEU A 677 -8.28 -17.79 23.36
N VAL A 678 -8.73 -17.06 24.39
CA VAL A 678 -7.96 -16.89 25.62
C VAL A 678 -7.69 -18.23 26.30
N ILE A 679 -8.71 -19.07 26.44
CA ILE A 679 -8.57 -20.41 27.01
C ILE A 679 -7.65 -21.31 26.18
N GLN A 680 -7.70 -21.21 24.85
CA GLN A 680 -6.77 -21.93 23.98
C GLN A 680 -5.33 -21.49 24.25
N ILE A 681 -5.08 -20.18 24.37
CA ILE A 681 -3.76 -19.65 24.74
C ILE A 681 -3.34 -20.11 26.14
N ILE A 682 -4.25 -20.17 27.12
CA ILE A 682 -3.95 -20.73 28.46
C ILE A 682 -3.59 -22.22 28.38
N THR A 683 -4.27 -22.99 27.52
CA THR A 683 -3.99 -24.41 27.29
C THR A 683 -2.60 -24.60 26.68
N LEU A 684 -2.24 -23.75 25.72
CA LEU A 684 -0.91 -23.72 25.15
C LEU A 684 0.15 -23.34 26.19
N ILE A 685 -0.07 -22.25 26.94
CA ILE A 685 0.83 -21.80 28.01
C ILE A 685 1.05 -22.92 29.03
N ASN A 686 -0.01 -23.63 29.43
CA ASN A 686 0.10 -24.77 30.33
C ASN A 686 1.00 -25.86 29.72
N SER A 687 0.84 -26.17 28.44
CA SER A 687 1.66 -27.17 27.74
C SER A 687 3.13 -26.74 27.66
N LEU A 688 3.41 -25.46 27.38
CA LEU A 688 4.76 -24.89 27.37
C LEU A 688 5.44 -24.93 28.74
N LEU A 689 4.70 -24.56 29.79
CA LEU A 689 5.22 -24.61 31.16
C LEU A 689 5.50 -26.04 31.61
N LEU A 690 4.63 -26.99 31.27
CA LEU A 690 4.83 -28.41 31.55
C LEU A 690 6.04 -29.00 30.80
N ALA A 691 6.29 -28.57 29.56
CA ALA A 691 7.47 -28.98 28.80
C ALA A 691 8.78 -28.54 29.50
N ASP A 692 8.76 -27.39 30.17
CA ASP A 692 9.87 -26.89 31.01
C ASP A 692 9.86 -27.45 32.45
N ASN A 693 9.04 -28.48 32.73
CA ASN A 693 8.84 -29.11 34.04
C ASN A 693 8.26 -28.17 35.13
N LEU A 694 7.54 -27.12 34.72
CA LEU A 694 6.89 -26.17 35.62
C LEU A 694 5.36 -26.39 35.64
N ASP A 695 4.89 -27.28 36.51
CA ASP A 695 3.45 -27.50 36.70
C ASP A 695 2.84 -26.46 37.66
N LEU A 696 2.24 -25.42 37.09
CA LEU A 696 1.53 -24.37 37.83
C LEU A 696 0.08 -24.73 38.20
N LYS A 697 -0.37 -25.98 37.98
CA LYS A 697 -1.74 -26.43 38.32
C LYS A 697 -2.84 -25.58 37.70
N LEU A 698 -2.62 -25.07 36.49
CA LEU A 698 -3.60 -24.28 35.72
C LEU A 698 -4.86 -25.13 35.43
N THR A 699 -5.99 -24.44 35.25
CA THR A 699 -7.29 -25.10 34.96
C THR A 699 -7.85 -24.57 33.63
N PRO A 700 -7.28 -24.98 32.47
CA PRO A 700 -7.85 -24.65 31.16
C PRO A 700 -9.16 -25.43 30.97
N TYR A 701 -10.27 -24.84 31.40
CA TYR A 701 -11.61 -25.40 31.17
C TYR A 701 -12.00 -25.22 29.70
N ARG A 702 -12.88 -26.07 29.18
CA ARG A 702 -13.20 -26.05 27.74
C ARG A 702 -14.25 -25.00 27.40
N ILE A 703 -14.07 -24.35 26.25
CA ILE A 703 -15.05 -23.44 25.64
C ILE A 703 -15.15 -23.79 24.16
N LEU A 704 -16.37 -23.79 23.62
CA LEU A 704 -16.63 -23.96 22.20
C LEU A 704 -17.75 -23.01 21.76
N ALA A 705 -17.42 -22.04 20.93
CA ALA A 705 -18.40 -21.30 20.16
C ALA A 705 -19.01 -22.22 19.11
N THR A 706 -20.34 -22.28 19.06
CA THR A 706 -21.12 -23.04 18.07
C THR A 706 -21.73 -22.13 17.02
N SER A 707 -21.83 -20.83 17.31
CA SER A 707 -22.14 -19.76 16.37
C SER A 707 -21.51 -18.45 16.84
N PRO A 708 -21.58 -17.34 16.08
CA PRO A 708 -21.09 -16.04 16.52
C PRO A 708 -21.76 -15.48 17.79
N THR A 709 -22.88 -16.08 18.24
CA THR A 709 -23.65 -15.62 19.40
C THR A 709 -24.04 -16.72 20.37
N SER A 710 -23.52 -17.95 20.20
CA SER A 710 -23.87 -19.06 21.09
C SER A 710 -22.73 -20.06 21.24
N GLY A 711 -22.75 -20.80 22.34
CA GLY A 711 -21.82 -21.90 22.54
C GLY A 711 -21.83 -22.49 23.93
N PHE A 712 -20.89 -23.41 24.14
CA PHE A 712 -20.73 -24.18 25.35
C PHE A 712 -19.51 -23.70 26.17
N VAL A 713 -19.66 -23.74 27.49
CA VAL A 713 -18.59 -23.53 28.46
C VAL A 713 -18.63 -24.67 29.47
N GLN A 714 -17.50 -25.31 29.73
CA GLN A 714 -17.40 -26.37 30.73
C GLN A 714 -17.64 -25.79 32.12
N PHE A 715 -18.52 -26.42 32.90
CA PHE A 715 -18.72 -26.04 34.30
C PHE A 715 -17.76 -26.84 35.19
N ILE A 716 -16.88 -26.14 35.91
CA ILE A 716 -15.96 -26.79 36.85
C ILE A 716 -16.65 -26.94 38.20
N SER A 717 -17.02 -28.18 38.55
CA SER A 717 -17.70 -28.50 39.81
C SER A 717 -16.85 -29.41 40.69
N PRO A 718 -16.75 -29.15 42.02
CA PRO A 718 -17.22 -27.96 42.73
C PRO A 718 -16.25 -26.77 42.57
N SER A 719 -16.78 -25.58 42.28
CA SER A 719 -16.06 -24.30 42.34
C SER A 719 -16.94 -23.20 42.92
N ILE A 720 -16.33 -22.18 43.51
CA ILE A 720 -17.02 -21.04 44.12
C ILE A 720 -16.29 -19.74 43.79
N ALA A 721 -17.03 -18.65 43.60
CA ALA A 721 -16.46 -17.33 43.39
C ALA A 721 -15.83 -16.76 44.67
N LEU A 722 -14.77 -15.97 44.53
CA LEU A 722 -14.13 -15.31 45.67
C LEU A 722 -15.08 -14.33 46.35
N SER A 723 -15.98 -13.68 45.62
CA SER A 723 -17.04 -12.80 46.17
C SER A 723 -17.94 -13.55 47.16
N ALA A 724 -18.31 -14.79 46.82
CA ALA A 724 -19.13 -15.66 47.66
C ALA A 724 -18.35 -16.17 48.87
N ILE A 725 -17.04 -16.43 48.76
CA ILE A 725 -16.18 -16.74 49.91
C ILE A 725 -16.07 -15.52 50.85
N SER A 726 -15.80 -14.34 50.28
CA SER A 726 -15.66 -13.08 51.04
C SER A 726 -16.93 -12.71 51.80
N SER A 727 -18.09 -12.90 51.15
CA SER A 727 -19.41 -12.67 51.75
C SER A 727 -19.86 -13.78 52.72
N SER A 728 -19.18 -14.92 52.73
CA SER A 728 -19.59 -16.07 53.52
C SER A 728 -19.26 -15.90 55.01
N ARG A 729 -20.32 -15.95 55.82
CA ARG A 729 -20.21 -15.94 57.29
C ARG A 729 -19.55 -17.22 57.83
N THR A 730 -19.66 -18.34 57.12
CA THR A 730 -19.05 -19.63 57.52
C THR A 730 -17.53 -19.61 57.33
N HIS A 731 -17.05 -18.95 56.27
CA HIS A 731 -15.62 -18.86 55.96
C HIS A 731 -14.95 -17.59 56.53
N ARG A 732 -15.69 -16.75 57.27
CA ARG A 732 -15.20 -15.49 57.86
C ARG A 732 -14.52 -14.58 56.83
N GLY A 733 -14.96 -14.65 55.57
CA GLY A 733 -14.38 -13.88 54.46
C GLY A 733 -12.95 -14.24 54.06
N SER A 734 -12.40 -15.38 54.51
CA SER A 734 -10.99 -15.74 54.26
C SER A 734 -10.86 -16.99 53.38
N ILE A 735 -10.00 -16.91 52.36
CA ILE A 735 -9.64 -18.03 51.49
C ILE A 735 -8.99 -19.17 52.31
N LEU A 736 -8.11 -18.84 53.26
CA LEU A 736 -7.49 -19.84 54.13
C LEU A 736 -8.53 -20.62 54.94
N SER A 737 -9.57 -19.96 55.43
CA SER A 737 -10.66 -20.60 56.17
C SER A 737 -11.48 -21.53 55.28
N TYR A 738 -11.74 -21.12 54.04
CA TYR A 738 -12.41 -21.97 53.04
C TYR A 738 -11.58 -23.22 52.70
N LEU A 739 -10.28 -23.08 52.47
CA LEU A 739 -9.39 -24.22 52.19
C LEU A 739 -9.27 -25.15 53.40
N ARG A 740 -9.16 -24.57 54.61
CA ARG A 740 -9.10 -25.32 55.89
C ARG A 740 -10.38 -26.10 56.16
N SER A 741 -11.55 -25.55 55.87
CA SER A 741 -12.83 -26.23 56.13
C SER A 741 -13.03 -27.46 55.24
N HIS A 742 -12.45 -27.47 54.04
CA HIS A 742 -12.56 -28.58 53.10
C HIS A 742 -11.38 -29.57 53.20
N ASN A 743 -10.18 -29.11 53.57
CA ASN A 743 -8.97 -29.93 53.66
C ASN A 743 -8.17 -29.63 54.94
N PRO A 744 -8.72 -29.96 56.13
CA PRO A 744 -8.05 -29.68 57.39
C PRO A 744 -6.83 -30.60 57.58
N ASP A 745 -5.73 -30.02 58.05
CA ASP A 745 -4.52 -30.74 58.45
C ASP A 745 -3.89 -30.02 59.65
N PRO A 746 -4.05 -30.54 60.88
CA PRO A 746 -3.57 -29.90 62.11
C PRO A 746 -2.04 -29.71 62.16
N ASP A 747 -1.28 -30.57 61.49
CA ASP A 747 0.19 -30.58 61.53
C ASP A 747 0.81 -29.69 60.44
N ALA A 748 -0.01 -29.23 59.49
CA ALA A 748 0.43 -28.39 58.39
C ALA A 748 0.35 -26.88 58.71
N PRO A 749 1.20 -26.05 58.07
CA PRO A 749 1.13 -24.59 58.19
C PRO A 749 -0.27 -24.07 57.87
N TYR A 750 -0.79 -23.17 58.71
CA TYR A 750 -2.14 -22.62 58.61
C TYR A 750 -3.28 -23.64 58.74
N GLY A 751 -3.03 -24.87 59.18
CA GLY A 751 -4.05 -25.90 59.39
C GLY A 751 -4.62 -26.48 58.08
N VAL A 752 -3.96 -26.24 56.94
CA VAL A 752 -4.41 -26.67 55.60
C VAL A 752 -3.41 -27.65 55.04
N ARG A 753 -3.91 -28.75 54.47
CA ARG A 753 -3.10 -29.75 53.76
C ARG A 753 -2.11 -29.09 52.79
N LYS A 754 -0.83 -29.47 52.90
CA LYS A 754 0.27 -28.85 52.13
C LYS A 754 0.04 -28.91 50.60
N GLU A 755 -0.47 -30.02 50.08
CA GLU A 755 -0.74 -30.17 48.63
C GLU A 755 -1.76 -29.17 48.10
N VAL A 756 -2.78 -28.84 48.91
CA VAL A 756 -3.86 -27.90 48.54
C VAL A 756 -3.34 -26.47 48.55
N LEU A 757 -2.54 -26.13 49.56
CA LEU A 757 -1.92 -24.81 49.65
C LEU A 757 -0.90 -24.59 48.52
N ASP A 758 -0.08 -25.60 48.19
CA ASP A 758 0.85 -25.56 47.05
C ASP A 758 0.10 -25.41 45.71
N THR A 759 -1.01 -26.12 45.54
CA THR A 759 -1.89 -25.98 44.35
C THR A 759 -2.44 -24.55 44.23
N TYR A 760 -2.84 -23.95 45.34
CA TYR A 760 -3.30 -22.57 45.38
C TYR A 760 -2.20 -21.57 45.01
N ILE A 761 -1.03 -21.68 45.63
CA ILE A 761 0.13 -20.82 45.35
C ILE A 761 0.51 -20.88 43.86
N LYS A 762 0.62 -22.09 43.31
CA LYS A 762 1.01 -22.33 41.92
C LYS A 762 -0.01 -21.82 40.91
N SER A 763 -1.28 -22.15 41.11
CA SER A 763 -2.35 -21.72 40.18
C SER A 763 -2.53 -20.21 40.22
N LEU A 764 -2.45 -19.60 41.40
CA LEU A 764 -2.46 -18.15 41.56
C LEU A 764 -1.29 -17.48 40.80
N ALA A 765 -0.07 -17.98 40.96
CA ALA A 765 1.10 -17.46 40.25
C ALA A 765 0.93 -17.54 38.72
N GLY A 766 0.47 -18.69 38.22
CA GLY A 766 0.25 -18.89 36.79
C GLY A 766 -0.79 -17.94 36.20
N TYR A 767 -1.96 -17.79 36.83
CA TYR A 767 -2.99 -16.86 36.33
C TYR A 767 -2.59 -15.39 36.47
N CYS A 768 -1.81 -15.00 37.48
CA CYS A 768 -1.24 -13.64 37.57
C CYS A 768 -0.34 -13.31 36.37
N VAL A 769 0.55 -14.22 35.98
CA VAL A 769 1.43 -14.03 34.82
C VAL A 769 0.65 -14.03 33.51
N ILE A 770 -0.29 -14.95 33.35
CA ILE A 770 -1.14 -15.04 32.14
C ILE A 770 -1.97 -13.78 31.94
N THR A 771 -2.64 -13.29 33.00
CA THR A 771 -3.49 -12.11 32.90
C THR A 771 -2.69 -10.84 32.63
N TYR A 772 -1.46 -10.75 33.15
CA TYR A 772 -0.52 -9.69 32.80
C TYR A 772 -0.14 -9.71 31.32
N ILE A 773 0.30 -10.87 30.80
CA ILE A 773 0.75 -11.03 29.40
C ILE A 773 -0.39 -10.74 28.42
N LEU A 774 -1.58 -11.26 28.70
CA LEU A 774 -2.76 -11.09 27.83
C LEU A 774 -3.48 -9.76 28.05
N GLY A 775 -3.13 -9.00 29.10
CA GLY A 775 -3.79 -7.76 29.47
C GLY A 775 -5.29 -7.93 29.73
N VAL A 776 -5.67 -8.93 30.51
CA VAL A 776 -7.08 -9.25 30.79
C VAL A 776 -7.68 -8.22 31.75
N GLY A 777 -8.72 -7.52 31.32
CA GLY A 777 -9.46 -6.51 32.10
C GLY A 777 -10.70 -7.06 32.82
N ASP A 778 -11.42 -6.19 33.53
CA ASP A 778 -12.64 -6.50 34.28
C ASP A 778 -12.51 -7.69 35.26
N ARG A 779 -11.36 -7.74 35.96
CA ARG A 779 -11.10 -8.77 36.98
C ARG A 779 -11.71 -8.35 38.32
N HIS A 780 -12.98 -8.71 38.54
CA HIS A 780 -13.66 -8.57 39.84
C HIS A 780 -13.83 -9.93 40.55
N LEU A 781 -14.20 -9.91 41.83
CA LEU A 781 -14.23 -11.11 42.69
C LEU A 781 -15.21 -12.21 42.23
N ASP A 782 -16.20 -11.90 41.38
CA ASP A 782 -17.09 -12.92 40.80
C ASP A 782 -16.46 -13.68 39.62
N ASN A 783 -15.50 -13.06 38.93
CA ASN A 783 -14.77 -13.66 37.80
C ASN A 783 -13.57 -14.51 38.26
N LEU A 784 -13.33 -14.57 39.56
CA LEU A 784 -12.24 -15.32 40.19
C LEU A 784 -12.84 -16.52 40.93
N LEU A 785 -12.56 -17.73 40.45
CA LEU A 785 -13.09 -18.96 41.02
C LEU A 785 -12.00 -19.75 41.76
N LEU A 786 -12.41 -20.44 42.81
CA LEU A 786 -11.57 -21.34 43.61
C LEU A 786 -12.28 -22.68 43.79
N THR A 787 -11.55 -23.77 43.57
CA THR A 787 -12.03 -25.12 43.91
C THR A 787 -11.65 -25.50 45.35
N PRO A 788 -12.36 -26.44 45.99
CA PRO A 788 -11.94 -26.99 47.27
C PRO A 788 -10.54 -27.61 47.24
N THR A 789 -10.05 -28.04 46.07
CA THR A 789 -8.70 -28.62 45.93
C THR A 789 -7.58 -27.58 45.87
N GLY A 790 -7.91 -26.29 45.97
CA GLY A 790 -6.94 -25.19 45.93
C GLY A 790 -6.67 -24.66 44.52
N ARG A 791 -7.27 -25.22 43.46
CA ARG A 791 -7.11 -24.65 42.10
C ARG A 791 -7.83 -23.32 41.99
N PHE A 792 -7.07 -22.27 41.74
CA PHE A 792 -7.54 -20.93 41.42
C PHE A 792 -7.55 -20.72 39.90
N PHE A 793 -8.60 -20.10 39.37
CA PHE A 793 -8.70 -19.80 37.94
C PHE A 793 -9.64 -18.63 37.67
N HIS A 794 -9.42 -17.98 36.53
CA HIS A 794 -10.23 -16.87 36.05
C HIS A 794 -11.29 -17.38 35.07
N ILE A 795 -12.46 -16.75 35.06
CA ILE A 795 -13.51 -16.95 34.06
C ILE A 795 -13.87 -15.61 33.40
N ASP A 796 -14.66 -15.67 32.33
CA ASP A 796 -15.21 -14.52 31.60
C ASP A 796 -14.11 -13.59 31.08
N PHE A 797 -13.65 -13.78 29.84
CA PHE A 797 -12.54 -13.01 29.25
C PHE A 797 -13.03 -11.96 28.24
N GLY A 798 -14.21 -11.38 28.48
CA GLY A 798 -14.81 -10.36 27.60
C GLY A 798 -14.01 -9.06 27.42
N PHE A 799 -12.93 -8.84 28.18
CA PHE A 799 -12.02 -7.70 28.04
C PHE A 799 -10.55 -8.18 28.04
N ILE A 800 -9.82 -7.99 26.94
CA ILE A 800 -8.41 -8.38 26.79
C ILE A 800 -7.54 -7.27 26.17
N LEU A 801 -6.23 -7.53 26.07
CA LEU A 801 -5.25 -6.68 25.40
C LEU A 801 -5.16 -5.25 25.98
N GLY A 802 -5.42 -5.12 27.28
CA GLY A 802 -5.33 -3.85 28.02
C GLY A 802 -6.61 -3.03 28.01
N ARG A 803 -7.70 -3.53 27.44
CA ARG A 803 -9.03 -2.93 27.62
C ARG A 803 -9.56 -3.26 29.01
N ASP A 804 -10.09 -2.25 29.68
CA ASP A 804 -10.79 -2.43 30.96
C ASP A 804 -11.95 -1.42 31.02
N PRO A 805 -13.14 -1.81 31.52
CA PRO A 805 -14.23 -0.87 31.76
C PRO A 805 -13.90 0.18 32.84
N LYS A 806 -12.95 -0.10 33.73
CA LYS A 806 -12.53 0.80 34.81
C LYS A 806 -11.32 1.64 34.40
N PRO A 807 -11.38 2.97 34.58
CA PRO A 807 -10.22 3.82 34.34
C PRO A 807 -9.11 3.49 35.35
N PHE A 808 -7.85 3.42 34.88
CA PHE A 808 -6.65 3.16 35.69
C PHE A 808 -6.67 1.82 36.44
N ALA A 809 -7.25 0.77 35.85
CA ALA A 809 -7.18 -0.57 36.41
C ALA A 809 -5.72 -1.04 36.56
N PRO A 810 -5.37 -1.71 37.68
CA PRO A 810 -4.03 -2.26 37.84
C PRO A 810 -3.76 -3.35 36.81
N LEU A 811 -2.51 -3.46 36.37
CA LEU A 811 -2.10 -4.43 35.33
C LEU A 811 -2.18 -5.89 35.80
N ILE A 812 -2.08 -6.13 37.11
CA ILE A 812 -2.30 -7.43 37.73
C ILE A 812 -3.37 -7.25 38.82
N LYS A 813 -4.47 -8.01 38.73
CA LYS A 813 -5.46 -8.04 39.80
C LYS A 813 -5.06 -9.06 40.86
N LEU A 814 -4.37 -8.59 41.88
CA LEU A 814 -4.11 -9.34 43.10
C LEU A 814 -4.95 -8.70 44.21
N CYS A 815 -5.94 -9.38 44.79
CA CYS A 815 -6.82 -8.81 45.82
C CYS A 815 -6.32 -9.10 47.24
N LYS A 816 -6.85 -8.38 48.23
CA LYS A 816 -6.51 -8.57 49.66
C LYS A 816 -6.73 -10.01 50.11
N GLU A 817 -7.88 -10.57 49.75
CA GLU A 817 -8.27 -11.94 50.08
C GLU A 817 -7.28 -12.98 49.52
N MET A 818 -6.69 -12.69 48.35
CA MET A 818 -5.71 -13.56 47.70
C MET A 818 -4.36 -13.51 48.44
N VAL A 819 -3.91 -12.32 48.83
CA VAL A 819 -2.67 -12.14 49.61
C VAL A 819 -2.81 -12.72 51.02
N GLU A 820 -3.97 -12.55 51.66
CA GLU A 820 -4.29 -13.22 52.93
C GLU A 820 -4.35 -14.75 52.76
N GLY A 821 -4.85 -15.22 51.61
CA GLY A 821 -4.81 -16.62 51.18
C GLY A 821 -3.40 -17.21 51.17
N LEU A 822 -2.40 -16.40 50.86
CA LEU A 822 -0.98 -16.76 50.89
C LEU A 822 -0.35 -16.66 52.29
N GLY A 823 -1.08 -16.19 53.31
CA GLY A 823 -0.53 -15.96 54.65
C GLY A 823 0.10 -14.57 54.85
N GLY A 824 -0.10 -13.63 53.90
CA GLY A 824 0.39 -12.25 53.96
C GLY A 824 1.73 -12.03 53.25
N THR A 825 2.10 -10.77 53.03
CA THR A 825 3.29 -10.36 52.25
C THR A 825 4.63 -10.78 52.87
N SER A 826 4.68 -10.99 54.19
CA SER A 826 5.88 -11.45 54.91
C SER A 826 5.98 -12.98 55.05
N SER A 827 5.03 -13.73 54.47
CA SER A 827 4.99 -15.19 54.58
C SER A 827 5.96 -15.89 53.61
N PRO A 828 6.47 -17.08 53.95
CA PRO A 828 7.30 -17.85 53.03
C PRO A 828 6.52 -18.31 51.78
N GLN A 829 5.21 -18.52 51.90
CA GLN A 829 4.33 -18.87 50.78
C GLN A 829 4.20 -17.72 49.78
N TYR A 830 4.17 -16.47 50.25
CA TYR A 830 4.19 -15.30 49.37
C TYR A 830 5.54 -15.16 48.62
N THR A 831 6.66 -15.45 49.28
CA THR A 831 7.96 -15.53 48.60
C THR A 831 7.97 -16.61 47.52
N GLN A 832 7.43 -17.79 47.82
CA GLN A 832 7.30 -18.90 46.86
C GLN A 832 6.41 -18.53 45.67
N PHE A 833 5.28 -17.85 45.92
CA PHE A 833 4.41 -17.30 44.88
C PHE A 833 5.19 -16.39 43.93
N ARG A 834 5.96 -15.43 44.44
CA ARG A 834 6.78 -14.52 43.61
C ARG A 834 7.80 -15.28 42.76
N GLN A 835 8.48 -16.28 43.34
CA GLN A 835 9.42 -17.12 42.60
C GLN A 835 8.76 -17.86 41.44
N PHE A 836 7.56 -18.42 41.65
CA PHE A 836 6.80 -19.05 40.56
C PHE A 836 6.39 -18.04 39.49
N CYS A 837 5.99 -16.81 39.86
CA CYS A 837 5.68 -15.77 38.88
C CYS A 837 6.89 -15.42 38.00
N PHE A 838 8.08 -15.23 38.60
CA PHE A 838 9.29 -14.90 37.83
C PHE A 838 9.73 -16.06 36.93
N THR A 839 9.69 -17.28 37.44
CA THR A 839 10.06 -18.48 36.66
C THR A 839 9.10 -18.66 35.49
N ALA A 840 7.80 -18.55 35.73
CA ALA A 840 6.78 -18.65 34.69
C ALA A 840 6.91 -17.54 33.64
N PHE A 841 7.09 -16.29 34.06
CA PHE A 841 7.27 -15.16 33.14
C PHE A 841 8.50 -15.35 32.25
N THR A 842 9.62 -15.80 32.83
CA THR A 842 10.87 -16.06 32.10
C THR A 842 10.73 -17.21 31.10
N THR A 843 10.12 -18.33 31.49
CA THR A 843 9.83 -19.45 30.59
C THR A 843 8.94 -19.02 29.42
N LEU A 844 7.87 -18.25 29.70
CA LEU A 844 6.98 -17.77 28.64
C LEU A 844 7.65 -16.75 27.72
N ARG A 845 8.54 -15.90 28.25
CA ARG A 845 9.33 -14.95 27.45
C ARG A 845 10.22 -15.65 26.42
N LYS A 846 10.80 -16.81 26.75
CA LYS A 846 11.60 -17.63 25.81
C LYS A 846 10.76 -18.19 24.66
N SER A 847 9.50 -18.52 24.93
CA SER A 847 8.54 -19.05 23.94
C SER A 847 7.61 -17.97 23.36
N SER A 848 7.98 -16.69 23.50
CA SER A 848 7.12 -15.55 23.10
C SER A 848 6.83 -15.52 21.60
N GLY A 849 7.75 -16.01 20.77
CA GLY A 849 7.59 -16.09 19.31
C GLY A 849 6.33 -16.87 18.91
N LEU A 850 6.06 -18.01 19.53
CA LEU A 850 4.88 -18.82 19.27
C LEU A 850 3.59 -18.07 19.64
N VAL A 851 3.53 -17.49 20.84
CA VAL A 851 2.36 -16.71 21.30
C VAL A 851 2.09 -15.53 20.37
N LEU A 852 3.13 -14.79 19.97
CA LEU A 852 3.02 -13.66 19.06
C LEU A 852 2.57 -14.09 17.66
N ASN A 853 3.08 -15.21 17.13
CA ASN A 853 2.67 -15.74 15.84
C ASN A 853 1.20 -16.17 15.85
N LEU A 854 0.70 -16.77 16.93
CA LEU A 854 -0.71 -17.10 17.07
C LEU A 854 -1.60 -15.86 17.06
N PHE A 855 -1.23 -14.79 17.76
CA PHE A 855 -1.95 -13.51 17.67
C PHE A 855 -1.85 -12.89 16.27
N SER A 856 -0.70 -13.01 15.59
CA SER A 856 -0.52 -12.52 14.22
C SER A 856 -1.44 -13.20 13.21
N LEU A 857 -1.82 -14.47 13.44
CA LEU A 857 -2.78 -15.18 12.60
C LEU A 857 -4.24 -14.78 12.88
N MET A 858 -4.50 -14.13 14.01
CA MET A 858 -5.84 -13.68 14.41
C MET A 858 -6.16 -12.23 13.99
N VAL A 859 -5.22 -11.50 13.37
CA VAL A 859 -5.35 -10.06 13.04
C VAL A 859 -6.56 -9.75 12.15
N GLU A 860 -6.91 -10.63 11.21
CA GLU A 860 -8.12 -10.48 10.37
C GLU A 860 -9.36 -11.25 10.90
N SER A 861 -9.33 -11.64 12.17
CA SER A 861 -10.51 -12.20 12.83
C SER A 861 -11.53 -11.11 13.17
N SER A 862 -12.80 -11.47 13.21
CA SER A 862 -13.90 -10.58 13.59
C SER A 862 -14.15 -10.58 15.11
N ILE A 863 -13.21 -11.11 15.90
CA ILE A 863 -13.29 -11.14 17.36
C ILE A 863 -13.23 -9.70 17.88
N GLN A 864 -14.17 -9.34 18.76
CA GLN A 864 -14.45 -7.97 19.15
C GLN A 864 -13.21 -7.17 19.59
N ASP A 865 -12.51 -7.59 20.64
CA ASP A 865 -11.37 -6.80 21.16
C ASP A 865 -10.16 -6.81 20.23
N ILE A 866 -9.92 -7.91 19.51
CA ILE A 866 -8.83 -7.97 18.52
C ILE A 866 -9.11 -6.95 17.42
N ARG A 867 -10.30 -7.00 16.81
CA ARG A 867 -10.69 -6.07 15.76
C ARG A 867 -10.61 -4.62 16.23
N LEU A 868 -11.09 -4.32 17.44
CA LEU A 868 -11.05 -2.96 17.98
C LEU A 868 -9.62 -2.47 18.21
N VAL A 869 -8.73 -3.31 18.74
CA VAL A 869 -7.32 -2.95 18.94
C VAL A 869 -6.59 -2.80 17.60
N GLU A 870 -6.93 -3.59 16.58
CA GLU A 870 -6.41 -3.40 15.22
C GLU A 870 -6.92 -2.10 14.57
N GLU A 871 -8.22 -1.79 14.68
CA GLU A 871 -8.84 -0.55 14.17
C GLU A 871 -8.27 0.70 14.86
N GLN A 872 -8.07 0.65 16.18
CA GLN A 872 -7.48 1.76 16.96
C GLN A 872 -5.95 1.81 16.83
N GLY A 873 -5.32 0.72 16.40
CA GLY A 873 -3.88 0.50 16.41
C GLY A 873 -3.15 0.82 15.11
N VAL A 874 -3.79 1.49 14.14
CA VAL A 874 -3.16 1.95 12.89
C VAL A 874 -1.99 2.88 13.24
N GLY A 875 -0.76 2.33 13.26
CA GLY A 875 0.48 3.01 13.63
C GLY A 875 1.08 2.66 15.01
N GLN A 876 0.35 1.99 15.90
CA GLN A 876 0.85 1.53 17.22
C GLN A 876 0.97 -0.01 17.36
N GLY A 877 0.69 -0.75 16.29
CA GLY A 877 1.07 -2.18 16.14
C GLY A 877 0.04 -3.22 16.61
N GLY A 878 -1.22 -2.84 16.79
CA GLY A 878 -2.35 -3.77 16.98
C GLY A 878 -2.26 -4.68 18.22
N ALA A 879 -2.97 -5.80 18.18
CA ALA A 879 -3.03 -6.80 19.25
C ALA A 879 -1.65 -7.42 19.53
N VAL A 880 -0.89 -7.67 18.47
CA VAL A 880 0.44 -8.27 18.54
C VAL A 880 1.43 -7.37 19.27
N ALA A 881 1.42 -6.05 19.02
CA ALA A 881 2.31 -5.13 19.71
C ALA A 881 1.97 -5.02 21.20
N LYS A 882 0.69 -5.06 21.58
CA LYS A 882 0.29 -5.06 22.99
C LYS A 882 0.86 -6.26 23.73
N VAL A 883 0.74 -7.46 23.18
CA VAL A 883 1.31 -8.67 23.78
C VAL A 883 2.85 -8.58 23.83
N ARG A 884 3.48 -8.08 22.76
CA ARG A 884 4.94 -7.87 22.70
C ARG A 884 5.44 -6.92 23.80
N GLU A 885 4.72 -5.82 24.01
CA GLU A 885 5.02 -4.83 25.05
C GLU A 885 4.98 -5.48 26.44
N ARG A 886 4.00 -6.35 26.72
CA ARG A 886 3.91 -7.09 28.00
C ARG A 886 5.04 -8.08 28.21
N PHE A 887 5.55 -8.66 27.13
CA PHE A 887 6.74 -9.48 27.26
C PHE A 887 7.98 -8.64 27.58
N HIS A 888 8.06 -7.37 27.15
CA HIS A 888 9.23 -6.48 27.22
C HIS A 888 10.42 -6.97 26.37
N LEU A 889 10.17 -7.44 25.13
CA LEU A 889 11.21 -8.08 24.28
C LEU A 889 12.36 -7.16 23.86
N ASP A 890 12.22 -5.86 24.10
CA ASP A 890 13.19 -4.80 23.82
C ASP A 890 14.31 -4.68 24.87
N VAL A 891 14.14 -5.27 26.05
CA VAL A 891 15.14 -5.23 27.14
C VAL A 891 15.73 -6.61 27.47
N SER A 892 16.74 -6.68 28.34
CA SER A 892 17.31 -7.95 28.80
C SER A 892 16.31 -8.72 29.68
N GLU A 893 16.51 -10.04 29.84
CA GLU A 893 15.69 -10.87 30.72
C GLU A 893 15.66 -10.35 32.16
N GLU A 894 16.82 -9.94 32.68
CA GLU A 894 16.97 -9.41 34.04
C GLU A 894 16.18 -8.12 34.26
N GLU A 895 16.19 -7.22 33.27
CA GLU A 895 15.45 -5.97 33.34
C GLU A 895 13.95 -6.20 33.19
N ALA A 896 13.53 -7.11 32.29
CA ALA A 896 12.13 -7.50 32.16
C ALA A 896 11.56 -8.07 33.48
N VAL A 897 12.34 -8.89 34.20
CA VAL A 897 11.94 -9.41 35.51
C VAL A 897 11.81 -8.30 36.56
N ARG A 898 12.70 -7.30 36.55
CA ARG A 898 12.59 -6.13 37.45
C ARG A 898 11.34 -5.30 37.18
N ILE A 899 11.03 -5.05 35.91
CA ILE A 899 9.81 -4.33 35.51
C ILE A 899 8.58 -5.11 35.97
N PHE A 900 8.54 -6.42 35.73
CA PHE A 900 7.44 -7.27 36.16
C PHE A 900 7.31 -7.30 37.70
N ASP A 901 8.44 -7.32 38.43
CA ASP A 901 8.43 -7.27 39.89
C ASP A 901 7.86 -5.95 40.43
N GLN A 902 8.22 -4.82 39.81
CA GLN A 902 7.65 -3.52 40.15
C GLN A 902 6.12 -3.52 39.95
N VAL A 903 5.64 -4.05 38.81
CA VAL A 903 4.20 -4.18 38.54
C VAL A 903 3.50 -5.04 39.60
N LEU A 904 4.12 -6.14 40.02
CA LEU A 904 3.58 -7.02 41.07
C LEU A 904 3.53 -6.29 42.43
N GLY A 905 4.57 -5.54 42.78
CA GLY A 905 4.63 -4.72 44.00
C GLY A 905 3.59 -3.60 44.01
N ASP A 906 3.44 -2.87 42.91
CA ASP A 906 2.46 -1.78 42.77
C ASP A 906 1.03 -2.31 42.90
N SER A 907 0.76 -3.50 42.34
CA SER A 907 -0.54 -4.16 42.45
C SER A 907 -0.90 -4.48 43.90
N VAL A 908 0.07 -4.92 44.71
CA VAL A 908 -0.13 -5.18 46.15
C VAL A 908 -0.31 -3.87 46.93
N ASN A 909 0.45 -2.82 46.62
CA ASN A 909 0.31 -1.53 47.29
C ASN A 909 -1.05 -0.88 47.00
N ALA A 910 -1.55 -1.01 45.77
CA ALA A 910 -2.88 -0.55 45.38
C ALA A 910 -4.01 -1.25 46.17
N VAL A 911 -3.81 -2.51 46.59
CA VAL A 911 -4.75 -3.25 47.45
C VAL A 911 -4.84 -2.66 48.85
N PHE A 912 -3.73 -2.15 49.40
CA PHE A 912 -3.71 -1.54 50.73
C PHE A 912 -4.12 -0.06 50.70
N GLY A 913 -4.02 0.61 49.55
CA GLY A 913 -4.57 1.95 49.28
C GLY A 913 -6.08 1.95 48.97
N VAL A 914 -6.92 1.50 49.91
CA VAL A 914 -8.36 1.28 49.68
C VAL A 914 -9.18 2.59 49.70
N VAL A 915 -9.51 3.13 48.52
CA VAL A 915 -10.67 4.06 48.35
C VAL A 915 -11.53 3.73 47.12
N ILE A 916 -10.98 3.12 46.06
CA ILE A 916 -11.67 3.05 44.75
C ILE A 916 -12.62 1.85 44.60
N ASP A 917 -12.29 0.66 45.12
CA ASP A 917 -13.15 -0.54 44.92
C ASP A 917 -14.48 -0.47 45.71
N ARG A 918 -14.52 0.17 46.89
CA ARG A 918 -15.76 0.40 47.67
C ARG A 918 -16.70 1.42 47.02
N LEU A 919 -16.14 2.42 46.33
CA LEU A 919 -16.94 3.40 45.59
C LEU A 919 -17.66 2.73 44.40
N HIS A 920 -17.00 1.75 43.78
CA HIS A 920 -17.51 1.03 42.62
C HIS A 920 -18.64 0.04 42.97
N GLU A 921 -18.58 -0.63 44.12
CA GLU A 921 -19.70 -1.43 44.65
C GLU A 921 -20.93 -0.55 44.97
N PHE A 922 -20.70 0.66 45.48
CA PHE A 922 -21.77 1.62 45.78
C PHE A 922 -22.49 2.13 44.51
N VAL A 923 -21.74 2.36 43.43
CA VAL A 923 -22.28 2.79 42.13
C VAL A 923 -23.03 1.66 41.40
N GLN A 924 -22.59 0.40 41.53
CA GLN A 924 -23.30 -0.75 40.96
C GLN A 924 -24.57 -1.10 41.76
N GLY A 925 -24.58 -0.92 43.08
CA GLY A 925 -25.78 -1.04 43.91
C GLY A 925 -26.85 0.03 43.63
N TRP A 926 -26.47 1.17 43.03
CA TRP A 926 -27.39 2.24 42.62
C TRP A 926 -28.03 2.04 41.24
N ARG A 927 -27.51 1.12 40.42
CA ARG A 927 -28.02 0.81 39.07
C ARG A 927 -28.75 -0.54 38.95
N ALA A 928 -28.92 -1.27 40.04
CA ALA A 928 -29.64 -2.55 40.10
C ALA A 928 -31.12 -2.38 40.44
#